data_AF-A0A8C0F2U1-F1
#
_entry.id   AF-A0A8C0F2U1-F1
#
_cell.length_a   1.000
_cell.length_b   1.000
_cell.length_c   1.000
_cell.angle_alpha   90.00
_cell.angle_beta   90.00
_cell.angle_gamma   90.00
#
_symmetry.space_group_name_H-M   'P 1'
#
loop_
_entity.id
_entity.type
_entity.pdbx_description
1 polymer ?
#
loop_
_entity_poly.entity_id
_entity_poly.type
_entity_poly.pdbx_seq_one_letter_code
_entity_poly.pdbx_strand_id
1 'polypeptide(L)'
;MTQHLTSHWDFERPLHASDHHACIIQVNSQEGQHLVEITGIKTQQSKYAIYYALFYILIVFLCLTLVCLPSGENNSCCSCENGYAWPSAVCSDLITCPSVSLALDLPCSYMMEMPFYGPYCEPQTEEPIVMNMSVRLDRGFVDDLRNSSSEFYKKYKADLEKAFNASYRCLPGFVSATVTGFRMLLFVFSDQTNFTVSPVDIFEGDTVRLICEINSTSENVTWYHFDQIISPSFHYSMERKFSRGTSRSILKIVNVTMKDSGSYRCTFTMSKHLTTWIYKATKIIAVSPLYITPNLNDINVTCNSPEMQTNSPLLSCCIDRHLPSLTGDWKVNGAINITGVPSFSENCTEYKLKIDESLCPPEKSGTVTTYTCKLQTGHGARRSQNINVTYLRTANVTISSSTNSSVSEGHPFSLMCESDVSNYDSISWKIQSGNNTKTVDCGTCIKNSKFPATSVLTVKTATQDWNGTYICTFSQKHLESSANVTLKVISLPLKSNILIDPITASIQCKVQQTLECCISANTTEDYTVTFVVQQNEFQVEQQLKAYCKFINHIEQEVKSEDITLHLILAQEVSCSTSFGIGKEGATLIKPCRGLNISDGFIRGNVIYKCSNKSWKIARNDCLSESINNLMTSAESLVKSPEAKANLPNYLAELKEKTRKEQNNISHSPANLGAIVTILDMVSSIPADAEEVTIQVSFILSLTYSYQKPTSSLLLDSVENFTRHLQPVNNTIPPVSANSLQLQGRVVTENNYTDYNKNFSSTENLTVNVFIGESEIQTLTQNSTIVSVMYSKLAHILPWNEPECVNGLLITTTVSSNRSQKFNINMTFTKKDSSLKMAQCVFWNFTLNKGGGGWDTRGCIATEVEDYVICSCNHLTPFSILMSPDKSSQVIFEDYITYIGLVISILSLVVCIIIESLVWKYVTNNTTSYMRHVCILNIATSLLIADIWFIVTASINDQNQQMSRGICFVATFFIHLFYLCVFFWMLSLGLILFYRLIFILHNTSKTTQKAVAFCLGYGCPFVIAVITMAVTLPRNNYTRRDVCWLNWKDSKALLAFVIPALIIVAINLFITAVVIIKILRPTIGDRSNRQEKNSLFQIGKSVAILTPLLGLTWGFGLATVIKNSHRAFHILFAMFNALQGLFILVFGSLWDKKIQEALLKRNSMSKWSSQQTKILEGFSPIHREFLWPIDSCIPPCIEA
;
A
#
# COMPACT_ATOMS: atom_id res chain seq x y z
N MET A 1 -97.07 17.79 5.65
CA MET A 1 -96.00 17.32 4.75
C MET A 1 -95.66 15.92 5.20
N THR A 2 -96.36 14.91 4.69
CA THR A 2 -95.80 13.92 3.73
C THR A 2 -94.49 13.32 4.27
N GLN A 3 -94.32 12.01 4.48
CA GLN A 3 -94.93 10.89 3.79
C GLN A 3 -94.58 9.58 4.53
N HIS A 4 -95.55 8.68 4.55
CA HIS A 4 -95.36 7.22 4.61
C HIS A 4 -94.64 6.71 3.36
N LEU A 5 -94.25 5.42 3.39
CA LEU A 5 -94.04 4.44 2.30
C LEU A 5 -92.57 3.98 2.19
N THR A 6 -92.18 2.71 2.00
CA THR A 6 -92.78 1.35 2.07
C THR A 6 -91.62 0.38 1.72
N SER A 7 -91.74 -0.90 2.14
CA SER A 7 -91.28 -2.13 1.44
C SER A 7 -89.78 -2.35 1.13
N HIS A 8 -89.13 -3.53 1.21
CA HIS A 8 -89.41 -4.90 1.68
C HIS A 8 -88.18 -5.79 1.28
N TRP A 9 -87.97 -6.93 1.98
CA TRP A 9 -87.13 -8.13 1.65
C TRP A 9 -85.60 -8.04 1.83
N ASP A 10 -84.85 -9.03 2.34
CA ASP A 10 -85.08 -10.25 3.15
C ASP A 10 -83.71 -10.85 3.51
N PHE A 11 -83.55 -11.47 4.69
CA PHE A 11 -82.69 -12.65 4.90
C PHE A 11 -83.04 -13.31 6.24
N GLU A 12 -83.43 -14.59 6.17
CA GLU A 12 -83.66 -15.49 7.30
C GLU A 12 -82.38 -15.69 8.14
N ARG A 13 -82.54 -15.75 9.47
CA ARG A 13 -81.82 -16.72 10.31
C ARG A 13 -82.52 -16.97 11.65
N PRO A 14 -82.64 -18.22 12.11
CA PRO A 14 -83.42 -18.59 13.29
C PRO A 14 -82.54 -18.87 14.53
N LEU A 15 -83.21 -18.90 15.69
CA LEU A 15 -82.93 -19.76 16.86
C LEU A 15 -81.58 -19.61 17.59
N HIS A 16 -81.59 -19.01 18.79
CA HIS A 16 -81.45 -19.73 20.08
C HIS A 16 -80.99 -18.82 21.25
N ALA A 17 -81.72 -18.95 22.36
CA ALA A 17 -81.40 -18.82 23.78
C ALA A 17 -80.02 -18.25 24.22
N SER A 18 -80.06 -17.37 25.22
CA SER A 18 -79.43 -17.67 26.52
C SER A 18 -79.86 -16.68 27.59
N ASP A 19 -80.78 -17.15 28.45
CA ASP A 19 -81.08 -16.58 29.76
C ASP A 19 -79.83 -16.52 30.62
N HIS A 20 -79.51 -15.37 31.23
CA HIS A 20 -78.91 -15.37 32.56
C HIS A 20 -79.36 -14.14 33.36
N HIS A 21 -80.26 -14.42 34.31
CA HIS A 21 -80.89 -13.50 35.22
C HIS A 21 -79.86 -12.84 36.16
N ALA A 22 -79.88 -11.51 36.28
CA ALA A 22 -79.23 -10.83 37.39
C ALA A 22 -79.97 -11.14 38.69
N CYS A 23 -79.33 -11.82 39.65
CA CYS A 23 -79.84 -11.95 41.01
C CYS A 23 -79.68 -10.61 41.76
N ILE A 24 -80.68 -9.75 41.71
CA ILE A 24 -80.78 -8.58 42.58
C ILE A 24 -81.34 -9.06 43.93
N ILE A 25 -80.56 -8.96 45.01
CA ILE A 25 -81.05 -9.15 46.38
C ILE A 25 -81.15 -7.78 47.04
N GLN A 26 -82.39 -7.37 47.32
CA GLN A 26 -82.70 -6.18 48.11
C GLN A 26 -83.24 -6.66 49.46
N VAL A 27 -82.50 -6.45 50.54
CA VAL A 27 -82.99 -6.66 51.91
C VAL A 27 -82.95 -5.31 52.63
N ASN A 28 -84.13 -4.79 52.95
CA ASN A 28 -84.27 -3.63 53.83
C ASN A 28 -84.27 -4.10 55.29
N SER A 29 -83.37 -3.56 56.11
CA SER A 29 -83.49 -3.54 57.58
C SER A 29 -82.51 -2.52 58.16
N GLN A 30 -83.00 -1.65 59.05
CA GLN A 30 -82.23 -0.64 59.76
C GLN A 30 -81.53 -1.22 61.00
N GLU A 31 -80.32 -0.73 61.25
CA GLU A 31 -79.49 -0.73 62.49
C GLU A 31 -79.61 -1.91 63.49
N GLY A 32 -78.55 -2.75 63.57
CA GLY A 32 -78.21 -3.47 64.82
C GLY A 32 -77.58 -4.87 64.68
N GLN A 33 -76.27 -4.92 64.89
CA GLN A 33 -75.25 -5.96 64.67
C GLN A 33 -75.40 -7.37 65.33
N HIS A 34 -75.08 -8.52 64.67
CA HIS A 34 -74.30 -9.76 65.13
C HIS A 34 -74.21 -10.93 64.10
N LEU A 35 -73.38 -12.00 64.23
CA LEU A 35 -73.01 -12.98 63.15
C LEU A 35 -73.53 -14.46 63.23
N VAL A 36 -73.92 -15.05 62.08
CA VAL A 36 -74.15 -16.47 61.67
C VAL A 36 -72.93 -17.07 60.99
N GLU A 37 -72.60 -18.34 61.24
CA GLU A 37 -71.52 -19.05 60.54
C GLU A 37 -72.08 -20.12 59.57
N ILE A 38 -71.66 -20.10 58.29
CA ILE A 38 -72.07 -21.06 57.25
C ILE A 38 -70.85 -21.77 56.67
N THR A 39 -70.83 -23.09 56.72
CA THR A 39 -69.97 -23.99 55.96
C THR A 39 -70.67 -24.69 54.80
N GLY A 40 -70.09 -24.51 53.64
CA GLY A 40 -70.35 -25.33 52.46
C GLY A 40 -70.60 -24.40 51.30
N ILE A 41 -69.72 -24.41 50.33
CA ILE A 41 -70.08 -24.22 48.93
C ILE A 41 -69.08 -25.17 48.29
N LYS A 42 -69.48 -26.40 47.98
CA LYS A 42 -68.61 -27.28 47.18
C LYS A 42 -68.60 -26.69 45.76
N THR A 43 -67.45 -26.48 45.13
CA THR A 43 -67.37 -26.03 43.73
C THR A 43 -66.49 -26.96 42.90
N GLN A 44 -67.01 -27.50 41.80
CA GLN A 44 -66.22 -28.19 40.76
C GLN A 44 -65.55 -27.13 39.87
N GLN A 45 -64.29 -27.33 39.52
CA GLN A 45 -63.41 -26.29 38.98
C GLN A 45 -63.82 -25.90 37.55
N SER A 46 -64.60 -24.83 37.42
CA SER A 46 -64.94 -24.22 36.13
C SER A 46 -64.20 -22.91 35.94
N LYS A 47 -63.51 -22.82 34.79
CA LYS A 47 -62.71 -21.71 34.28
C LYS A 47 -63.49 -20.41 34.06
N TYR A 48 -64.03 -19.75 35.07
CA TYR A 48 -64.51 -18.37 34.89
C TYR A 48 -64.24 -17.51 36.12
N ALA A 49 -63.43 -16.46 35.91
CA ALA A 49 -63.20 -15.40 36.87
C ALA A 49 -64.55 -14.73 37.23
N ILE A 50 -64.97 -14.87 38.49
CA ILE A 50 -66.21 -14.28 38.98
C ILE A 50 -65.92 -12.83 39.39
N TYR A 51 -66.50 -11.90 38.66
CA TYR A 51 -66.52 -10.47 38.96
C TYR A 51 -67.67 -10.13 39.93
N TYR A 52 -67.35 -9.27 40.91
CA TYR A 52 -68.18 -8.66 41.96
C TYR A 52 -68.54 -9.58 43.15
N ALA A 53 -68.21 -9.30 44.41
CA ALA A 53 -67.64 -8.10 45.02
C ALA A 53 -66.83 -8.43 46.30
N LEU A 54 -65.79 -7.62 46.52
CA LEU A 54 -65.14 -7.31 47.80
C LEU A 54 -64.33 -8.42 48.49
N PHE A 55 -63.21 -8.83 47.88
CA PHE A 55 -61.90 -8.90 48.55
C PHE A 55 -60.82 -8.96 47.46
N TYR A 56 -59.96 -7.94 47.41
CA TYR A 56 -58.87 -7.84 46.44
C TYR A 56 -57.82 -8.93 46.69
N ILE A 57 -57.69 -9.89 45.76
CA ILE A 57 -56.49 -10.73 45.65
C ILE A 57 -55.56 -10.06 44.63
N LEU A 58 -54.36 -9.67 45.09
CA LEU A 58 -53.28 -9.13 44.28
C LEU A 58 -52.43 -10.31 43.77
N ILE A 59 -52.37 -10.51 42.45
CA ILE A 59 -51.48 -11.51 41.84
C ILE A 59 -50.06 -10.94 41.86
N VAL A 60 -49.16 -11.55 42.64
CA VAL A 60 -47.79 -11.03 42.89
C VAL A 60 -46.77 -11.55 41.87
N PHE A 61 -47.05 -12.63 41.14
CA PHE A 61 -46.16 -13.16 40.09
C PHE A 61 -46.92 -14.10 39.14
N LEU A 62 -46.56 -14.07 37.85
CA LEU A 62 -47.08 -14.97 36.81
C LEU A 62 -45.91 -15.86 36.33
N CYS A 63 -46.01 -17.18 36.52
CA CYS A 63 -45.05 -18.13 35.97
C CYS A 63 -45.56 -18.63 34.61
N LEU A 64 -44.84 -18.36 33.52
CA LEU A 64 -45.20 -18.80 32.17
C LEU A 64 -44.64 -20.20 31.92
N THR A 65 -45.49 -21.19 31.65
CA THR A 65 -45.17 -22.62 31.42
C THR A 65 -44.94 -22.97 29.93
N LEU A 66 -44.42 -22.01 29.15
CA LEU A 66 -44.25 -22.08 27.70
C LEU A 66 -42.78 -22.22 27.31
N VAL A 67 -42.47 -23.13 26.38
CA VAL A 67 -41.10 -23.35 25.86
C VAL A 67 -41.10 -23.19 24.34
N CYS A 68 -40.28 -22.29 23.77
CA CYS A 68 -40.17 -22.06 22.32
C CYS A 68 -38.75 -22.29 21.78
N LEU A 69 -38.61 -22.95 20.63
CA LEU A 69 -37.35 -23.25 19.95
C LEU A 69 -37.31 -22.62 18.54
N PRO A 70 -36.18 -22.02 18.11
CA PRO A 70 -36.04 -21.44 16.77
C PRO A 70 -35.83 -22.54 15.71
N SER A 71 -36.61 -22.50 14.62
CA SER A 71 -36.43 -23.32 13.41
C SER A 71 -36.23 -22.40 12.21
N GLY A 72 -35.38 -22.77 11.25
CA GLY A 72 -34.82 -21.86 10.23
C GLY A 72 -35.83 -20.99 9.45
N GLU A 73 -35.34 -19.82 9.01
CA GLU A 73 -36.03 -18.71 8.31
C GLU A 73 -37.41 -18.34 8.86
N ASN A 74 -37.38 -17.50 9.91
CA ASN A 74 -38.46 -16.70 10.49
C ASN A 74 -39.59 -17.37 11.29
N ASN A 75 -39.53 -18.67 11.62
CA ASN A 75 -40.58 -19.31 12.44
C ASN A 75 -40.04 -19.94 13.76
N SER A 76 -40.79 -19.83 14.86
CA SER A 76 -40.44 -20.38 16.19
C SER A 76 -41.51 -21.35 16.70
N CYS A 77 -41.17 -22.61 17.00
CA CYS A 77 -42.15 -23.58 17.51
C CYS A 77 -42.22 -23.58 19.04
N CYS A 78 -43.43 -23.48 19.60
CA CYS A 78 -43.70 -23.40 21.03
C CYS A 78 -44.52 -24.59 21.56
N SER A 79 -44.19 -25.12 22.74
CA SER A 79 -44.88 -26.22 23.45
C SER A 79 -45.12 -25.92 24.94
N CYS A 80 -46.08 -26.62 25.55
CA CYS A 80 -46.38 -26.55 26.99
C CYS A 80 -45.49 -27.51 27.81
N GLU A 81 -45.18 -27.17 29.07
CA GLU A 81 -44.53 -28.09 30.02
C GLU A 81 -45.41 -29.30 30.37
N ASN A 82 -44.78 -30.42 30.73
CA ASN A 82 -45.45 -31.68 31.08
C ASN A 82 -46.54 -31.49 32.16
N GLY A 83 -47.74 -32.03 31.91
CA GLY A 83 -48.91 -31.87 32.78
C GLY A 83 -49.85 -30.71 32.39
N TYR A 84 -49.43 -29.89 31.42
CA TYR A 84 -50.21 -28.80 30.84
C TYR A 84 -50.39 -28.99 29.33
N ALA A 85 -51.55 -28.62 28.78
CA ALA A 85 -51.85 -28.71 27.35
C ALA A 85 -52.55 -27.45 26.83
N TRP A 86 -52.49 -27.22 25.51
CA TRP A 86 -53.25 -26.14 24.90
C TRP A 86 -54.76 -26.44 24.95
N PRO A 87 -55.61 -25.44 25.24
CA PRO A 87 -57.05 -25.61 25.20
C PRO A 87 -57.52 -25.99 23.78
N SER A 88 -58.44 -26.96 23.68
CA SER A 88 -58.92 -27.51 22.40
C SER A 88 -59.52 -26.48 21.44
N ALA A 89 -59.98 -25.33 21.94
CA ALA A 89 -60.55 -24.24 21.15
C ALA A 89 -59.52 -23.48 20.29
N VAL A 90 -58.22 -23.57 20.62
CA VAL A 90 -57.13 -22.95 19.84
C VAL A 90 -56.56 -23.95 18.82
N CYS A 91 -57.00 -25.21 18.87
CA CYS A 91 -56.46 -26.32 18.09
C CYS A 91 -57.23 -26.62 16.80
N SER A 92 -57.47 -25.60 15.99
CA SER A 92 -58.09 -25.74 14.68
C SER A 92 -57.39 -24.85 13.67
N ASP A 93 -56.71 -25.50 12.71
CA ASP A 93 -56.00 -24.99 11.53
C ASP A 93 -54.60 -24.41 11.73
N LEU A 94 -53.59 -25.29 11.90
CA LEU A 94 -52.24 -25.25 11.26
C LEU A 94 -51.30 -26.28 11.93
N ILE A 95 -50.99 -27.38 11.22
CA ILE A 95 -49.97 -28.41 11.55
C ILE A 95 -48.88 -28.27 10.45
N THR A 96 -47.56 -28.26 10.64
CA THR A 96 -46.59 -29.07 11.44
C THR A 96 -45.23 -28.35 11.46
N CYS A 97 -44.44 -28.44 12.55
CA CYS A 97 -42.98 -28.65 12.41
C CYS A 97 -42.57 -29.91 13.16
N PRO A 98 -42.13 -30.95 12.44
CA PRO A 98 -41.16 -31.86 13.00
C PRO A 98 -40.00 -32.06 12.02
N SER A 99 -38.81 -32.20 12.59
CA SER A 99 -37.90 -33.22 12.10
C SER A 99 -37.19 -33.84 13.30
N VAL A 100 -37.34 -35.17 13.44
CA VAL A 100 -36.71 -36.11 14.39
C VAL A 100 -37.61 -36.64 15.54
N SER A 101 -38.28 -37.76 15.22
CA SER A 101 -38.65 -38.97 16.00
C SER A 101 -39.31 -38.92 17.40
N LEU A 102 -40.42 -39.70 17.48
CA LEU A 102 -40.99 -40.50 18.60
C LEU A 102 -42.06 -39.86 19.53
N ALA A 103 -43.35 -40.12 19.24
CA ALA A 103 -44.28 -41.03 19.96
C ALA A 103 -45.75 -40.64 19.63
N LEU A 104 -46.57 -41.62 19.24
CA LEU A 104 -47.99 -41.45 18.89
C LEU A 104 -48.85 -41.19 20.14
N ASP A 105 -49.92 -40.43 19.95
CA ASP A 105 -51.01 -40.09 20.88
C ASP A 105 -50.83 -38.83 21.74
N LEU A 106 -50.96 -37.64 21.13
CA LEU A 106 -51.83 -36.54 21.63
C LEU A 106 -51.93 -35.42 20.55
N PRO A 107 -53.12 -34.85 20.23
CA PRO A 107 -53.30 -34.08 18.99
C PRO A 107 -53.01 -32.57 19.07
N CYS A 108 -52.48 -32.02 20.18
CA CYS A 108 -52.40 -30.55 20.34
C CYS A 108 -51.24 -30.05 21.23
N SER A 109 -50.00 -30.33 20.83
CA SER A 109 -48.82 -30.08 21.68
C SER A 109 -47.93 -28.92 21.23
N TYR A 110 -48.09 -28.39 20.01
CA TYR A 110 -47.17 -27.41 19.41
C TYR A 110 -47.90 -26.31 18.62
N MET A 111 -47.37 -25.07 18.67
CA MET A 111 -47.82 -23.92 17.86
C MET A 111 -46.64 -23.18 17.18
N MET A 112 -46.88 -22.54 16.04
CA MET A 112 -45.86 -21.90 15.19
C MET A 112 -45.62 -20.40 15.52
N GLU A 113 -46.57 -19.76 16.19
CA GLU A 113 -46.54 -18.35 16.57
C GLU A 113 -47.36 -18.14 17.86
N MET A 114 -46.96 -17.19 18.71
CA MET A 114 -47.62 -16.92 19.99
C MET A 114 -48.87 -16.04 19.76
N PRO A 115 -50.09 -16.47 20.18
CA PRO A 115 -51.27 -15.64 20.03
C PRO A 115 -51.19 -14.39 20.91
N PHE A 116 -51.44 -13.21 20.32
CA PHE A 116 -51.37 -11.91 21.00
C PHE A 116 -52.37 -11.80 22.16
N TYR A 117 -53.52 -12.50 22.09
CA TYR A 117 -54.54 -12.56 23.14
C TYR A 117 -55.28 -13.92 23.08
N GLY A 118 -55.26 -14.71 24.15
CA GLY A 118 -55.95 -16.01 24.22
C GLY A 118 -55.39 -16.92 25.32
N PRO A 119 -56.11 -17.98 25.73
CA PRO A 119 -55.71 -18.81 26.86
C PRO A 119 -54.40 -19.57 26.61
N TYR A 120 -53.48 -19.48 27.58
CA TYR A 120 -52.20 -20.19 27.63
C TYR A 120 -52.37 -21.62 28.20
N CYS A 121 -51.29 -22.41 28.25
CA CYS A 121 -51.28 -23.82 28.69
C CYS A 121 -52.01 -24.08 30.04
N GLU A 122 -52.84 -25.14 30.12
CA GLU A 122 -53.71 -25.45 31.28
C GLU A 122 -53.48 -26.87 31.86
N PRO A 123 -53.64 -27.08 33.20
CA PRO A 123 -53.39 -28.36 33.88
C PRO A 123 -54.51 -29.41 33.69
N GLN A 124 -54.19 -30.71 33.76
CA GLN A 124 -55.06 -31.81 33.31
C GLN A 124 -56.00 -32.54 34.32
N THR A 125 -56.09 -32.23 35.63
CA THR A 125 -56.96 -33.00 36.57
C THR A 125 -57.58 -32.20 37.75
N GLU A 126 -58.87 -32.47 38.10
CA GLU A 126 -59.76 -31.70 39.03
C GLU A 126 -60.07 -32.39 40.40
N GLU A 127 -60.03 -31.67 41.54
CA GLU A 127 -60.64 -32.03 42.86
C GLU A 127 -61.36 -30.82 43.53
N PRO A 128 -62.48 -31.00 44.29
CA PRO A 128 -63.26 -29.90 44.88
C PRO A 128 -62.74 -29.38 46.24
N ILE A 129 -62.70 -28.04 46.41
CA ILE A 129 -62.17 -27.33 47.59
C ILE A 129 -63.30 -26.94 48.57
N VAL A 130 -63.06 -26.99 49.90
CA VAL A 130 -63.99 -26.58 50.98
C VAL A 130 -63.58 -25.21 51.56
N MET A 131 -64.52 -24.25 51.64
CA MET A 131 -64.31 -22.91 52.23
C MET A 131 -65.25 -22.65 53.42
N ASN A 132 -64.71 -22.07 54.51
CA ASN A 132 -65.45 -21.70 55.73
C ASN A 132 -65.67 -20.17 55.80
N MET A 133 -66.88 -19.71 56.12
CA MET A 133 -67.20 -18.27 56.21
C MET A 133 -68.14 -17.90 57.38
N SER A 134 -68.14 -16.62 57.77
CA SER A 134 -69.03 -16.05 58.79
C SER A 134 -69.79 -14.83 58.23
N VAL A 135 -71.10 -14.77 58.42
CA VAL A 135 -72.07 -13.77 57.92
C VAL A 135 -72.77 -13.03 59.07
N ARG A 136 -73.20 -11.77 58.91
CA ARG A 136 -73.90 -10.98 59.95
C ARG A 136 -75.44 -11.02 59.82
N LEU A 137 -76.17 -11.33 60.90
CA LEU A 137 -77.60 -11.07 61.12
C LEU A 137 -77.87 -9.79 61.92
N ASP A 138 -78.81 -8.98 61.44
CA ASP A 138 -79.34 -7.84 62.20
C ASP A 138 -80.52 -8.24 63.10
N ARG A 139 -80.27 -9.11 64.09
CA ARG A 139 -81.24 -9.44 65.17
C ARG A 139 -80.52 -9.66 66.50
N GLY A 140 -81.18 -9.30 67.61
CA GLY A 140 -80.63 -9.49 68.96
C GLY A 140 -80.26 -10.94 69.26
N PHE A 141 -79.06 -11.16 69.80
CA PHE A 141 -78.58 -12.50 70.15
C PHE A 141 -79.35 -13.03 71.36
N VAL A 142 -80.13 -14.09 71.14
CA VAL A 142 -80.83 -14.82 72.20
C VAL A 142 -79.99 -16.05 72.54
N ASP A 143 -79.73 -16.31 73.82
CA ASP A 143 -78.88 -17.42 74.27
C ASP A 143 -79.33 -18.80 73.74
N ASP A 144 -80.62 -18.95 73.39
CA ASP A 144 -81.19 -20.14 72.75
C ASP A 144 -80.55 -20.48 71.39
N LEU A 145 -79.92 -19.51 70.71
CA LEU A 145 -79.15 -19.71 69.47
C LEU A 145 -77.75 -20.30 69.72
N ARG A 146 -77.33 -20.44 70.97
CA ARG A 146 -76.10 -21.17 71.33
C ARG A 146 -76.34 -22.67 71.44
N ASN A 147 -77.60 -23.10 71.57
CA ASN A 147 -78.00 -24.49 71.78
C ASN A 147 -78.53 -25.10 70.47
N SER A 148 -77.75 -25.98 69.83
CA SER A 148 -78.08 -26.59 68.53
C SER A 148 -79.36 -27.46 68.54
N SER A 149 -79.87 -27.81 69.72
CA SER A 149 -81.07 -28.61 69.91
C SER A 149 -82.35 -27.76 69.98
N SER A 150 -82.21 -26.45 70.19
CA SER A 150 -83.31 -25.48 70.31
C SER A 150 -84.14 -25.41 69.02
N GLU A 151 -85.45 -25.30 69.18
CA GLU A 151 -86.39 -25.09 68.07
C GLU A 151 -86.07 -23.79 67.32
N PHE A 152 -85.61 -22.76 68.04
CA PHE A 152 -85.14 -21.49 67.48
C PHE A 152 -83.86 -21.66 66.65
N TYR A 153 -82.86 -22.42 67.16
CA TYR A 153 -81.63 -22.71 66.41
C TYR A 153 -81.94 -23.48 65.12
N LYS A 154 -82.73 -24.55 65.20
CA LYS A 154 -83.08 -25.40 64.06
C LYS A 154 -83.85 -24.63 63.00
N LYS A 155 -84.79 -23.78 63.41
CA LYS A 155 -85.56 -22.92 62.50
C LYS A 155 -84.65 -21.90 61.79
N TYR A 156 -83.85 -21.14 62.54
CA TYR A 156 -82.94 -20.15 61.94
C TYR A 156 -81.88 -20.79 61.05
N LYS A 157 -81.29 -21.91 61.48
CA LYS A 157 -80.36 -22.69 60.67
C LYS A 157 -80.99 -23.10 59.34
N ALA A 158 -82.19 -23.68 59.37
CA ALA A 158 -82.88 -24.12 58.16
C ALA A 158 -83.26 -22.96 57.23
N ASP A 159 -83.80 -21.87 57.77
CA ASP A 159 -84.19 -20.68 56.99
C ASP A 159 -82.96 -20.03 56.32
N LEU A 160 -81.84 -19.99 57.03
CA LEU A 160 -80.59 -19.42 56.53
C LEU A 160 -79.91 -20.32 55.50
N GLU A 161 -79.77 -21.62 55.75
CA GLU A 161 -79.25 -22.58 54.76
C GLU A 161 -80.08 -22.57 53.48
N LYS A 162 -81.40 -22.47 53.60
CA LYS A 162 -82.32 -22.34 52.46
C LYS A 162 -82.08 -21.03 51.71
N ALA A 163 -81.91 -19.92 52.41
CA ALA A 163 -81.60 -18.63 51.80
C ALA A 163 -80.23 -18.64 51.09
N PHE A 164 -79.21 -19.24 51.70
CA PHE A 164 -77.87 -19.31 51.10
C PHE A 164 -77.81 -20.25 49.90
N ASN A 165 -78.41 -21.44 49.99
CA ASN A 165 -78.50 -22.34 48.84
C ASN A 165 -79.31 -21.75 47.69
N ALA A 166 -80.34 -20.95 47.95
CA ALA A 166 -81.10 -20.26 46.91
C ALA A 166 -80.32 -19.09 46.29
N SER A 167 -79.62 -18.31 47.12
CA SER A 167 -78.93 -17.08 46.70
C SER A 167 -77.62 -17.35 45.95
N TYR A 168 -76.94 -18.44 46.25
CA TYR A 168 -75.63 -18.77 45.66
C TYR A 168 -75.67 -19.87 44.59
N ARG A 169 -76.86 -20.40 44.26
CA ARG A 169 -77.09 -21.40 43.19
C ARG A 169 -76.66 -20.92 41.80
N CYS A 170 -76.59 -19.61 41.58
CA CYS A 170 -76.19 -19.00 40.31
C CYS A 170 -74.67 -18.96 40.09
N LEU A 171 -73.85 -19.34 41.09
CA LEU A 171 -72.39 -19.39 40.95
C LEU A 171 -71.95 -20.71 40.25
N PRO A 172 -71.16 -20.65 39.16
CA PRO A 172 -70.68 -21.84 38.47
C PRO A 172 -69.84 -22.74 39.40
N GLY A 173 -70.21 -24.01 39.49
CA GLY A 173 -69.57 -25.00 40.35
C GLY A 173 -70.28 -25.21 41.69
N PHE A 174 -71.07 -24.26 42.22
CA PHE A 174 -71.69 -24.35 43.55
C PHE A 174 -72.52 -25.63 43.75
N VAL A 175 -72.30 -26.32 44.87
CA VAL A 175 -72.94 -27.60 45.22
C VAL A 175 -73.85 -27.44 46.45
N SER A 176 -73.39 -26.88 47.58
CA SER A 176 -74.25 -26.73 48.78
C SER A 176 -73.65 -25.89 49.91
N ALA A 177 -74.49 -25.23 50.73
CA ALA A 177 -74.18 -24.48 51.95
C ALA A 177 -74.94 -24.89 53.22
N THR A 178 -74.25 -24.88 54.36
CA THR A 178 -74.67 -25.48 55.66
C THR A 178 -74.28 -24.58 56.83
N VAL A 179 -75.12 -24.26 57.80
CA VAL A 179 -74.78 -23.40 58.96
C VAL A 179 -74.14 -24.21 60.10
N THR A 180 -72.96 -23.80 60.58
CA THR A 180 -72.17 -24.50 61.64
C THR A 180 -72.40 -23.99 63.06
N GLY A 181 -72.76 -22.72 63.26
CA GLY A 181 -72.99 -22.17 64.59
C GLY A 181 -73.24 -20.66 64.63
N PHE A 182 -73.51 -20.12 65.83
CA PHE A 182 -73.73 -18.69 66.09
C PHE A 182 -72.80 -18.21 67.24
N ARG A 183 -72.19 -17.00 67.16
CA ARG A 183 -71.22 -16.46 68.16
C ARG A 183 -71.34 -14.93 68.39
N MET A 184 -70.88 -14.42 69.55
CA MET A 184 -70.82 -12.98 69.94
C MET A 184 -69.38 -12.41 69.87
N LEU A 185 -69.16 -11.11 69.60
CA LEU A 185 -67.82 -10.47 69.38
C LEU A 185 -67.52 -9.25 70.29
N LEU A 186 -66.23 -9.04 70.66
CA LEU A 186 -65.70 -8.13 71.71
C LEU A 186 -64.70 -7.03 71.22
N PHE A 187 -64.65 -6.70 69.91
CA PHE A 187 -63.80 -5.63 69.34
C PHE A 187 -64.64 -4.61 68.54
N VAL A 188 -64.31 -3.32 68.60
CA VAL A 188 -65.00 -2.25 67.85
C VAL A 188 -64.03 -1.57 66.86
N PHE A 189 -64.34 -1.67 65.57
CA PHE A 189 -63.63 -0.96 64.49
C PHE A 189 -64.37 0.34 64.17
N SER A 190 -63.63 1.43 63.93
CA SER A 190 -64.19 2.73 63.53
C SER A 190 -63.52 3.24 62.26
N ASP A 191 -64.34 3.72 61.31
CA ASP A 191 -63.92 4.19 59.99
C ASP A 191 -63.62 5.70 59.96
N GLN A 192 -63.57 6.37 61.12
CA GLN A 192 -63.34 7.82 61.25
C GLN A 192 -61.85 8.21 61.11
N THR A 193 -61.24 7.88 59.97
CA THR A 193 -59.82 8.16 59.66
C THR A 193 -59.70 8.89 58.32
N ASN A 194 -59.12 10.09 58.32
CA ASN A 194 -58.87 10.85 57.10
C ASN A 194 -57.43 10.58 56.60
N PHE A 195 -57.28 9.98 55.42
CA PHE A 195 -55.99 9.72 54.78
C PHE A 195 -55.84 10.54 53.49
N THR A 196 -54.89 11.49 53.49
CA THR A 196 -54.55 12.33 52.34
C THR A 196 -53.13 12.07 51.82
N VAL A 197 -52.93 12.23 50.52
CA VAL A 197 -51.64 12.04 49.81
C VAL A 197 -51.31 13.33 49.08
N SER A 198 -50.06 13.79 49.17
CA SER A 198 -49.59 15.02 48.52
C SER A 198 -48.16 14.82 48.01
N PRO A 199 -47.88 15.01 46.70
CA PRO A 199 -48.79 15.33 45.60
C PRO A 199 -49.73 14.18 45.20
N VAL A 200 -50.73 14.47 44.36
CA VAL A 200 -51.69 13.48 43.82
C VAL A 200 -51.03 12.62 42.75
N ASP A 201 -50.33 13.25 41.80
CA ASP A 201 -49.49 12.59 40.81
C ASP A 201 -48.05 12.49 41.35
N ILE A 202 -47.47 11.28 41.30
CA ILE A 202 -46.16 10.97 41.89
C ILE A 202 -45.22 10.50 40.81
N PHE A 203 -44.12 11.22 40.61
CA PHE A 203 -43.06 10.85 39.68
C PHE A 203 -41.83 10.30 40.40
N GLU A 204 -41.05 9.49 39.69
CA GLU A 204 -39.77 9.01 40.18
C GLU A 204 -38.85 10.20 40.53
N GLY A 205 -38.38 10.24 41.78
CA GLY A 205 -37.59 11.33 42.34
C GLY A 205 -38.38 12.38 43.15
N ASP A 206 -39.71 12.32 43.16
CA ASP A 206 -40.53 13.22 43.99
C ASP A 206 -40.41 12.91 45.48
N THR A 207 -40.75 13.89 46.30
CA THR A 207 -40.94 13.75 47.74
C THR A 207 -42.43 13.73 48.07
N VAL A 208 -42.94 12.58 48.52
CA VAL A 208 -44.36 12.36 48.79
C VAL A 208 -44.66 12.43 50.28
N ARG A 209 -45.80 13.04 50.66
CA ARG A 209 -46.30 13.09 52.03
C ARG A 209 -47.65 12.37 52.12
N LEU A 210 -47.69 11.33 52.96
CA LEU A 210 -48.88 10.59 53.34
C LEU A 210 -49.32 11.09 54.72
N ILE A 211 -50.54 11.61 54.84
CA ILE A 211 -51.05 12.23 56.06
C ILE A 211 -52.27 11.45 56.52
N CYS A 212 -52.25 10.98 57.76
CA CYS A 212 -53.33 10.25 58.39
C CYS A 212 -53.79 10.97 59.66
N GLU A 213 -55.09 11.25 59.78
CA GLU A 213 -55.69 12.06 60.83
C GLU A 213 -56.94 11.40 61.43
N ILE A 214 -57.08 11.48 62.76
CA ILE A 214 -58.24 10.98 63.52
C ILE A 214 -58.77 12.04 64.49
N ASN A 215 -60.09 12.03 64.70
CA ASN A 215 -60.79 12.88 65.69
C ASN A 215 -60.78 12.26 67.10
N SER A 216 -59.61 11.79 67.53
CA SER A 216 -59.39 11.24 68.87
C SER A 216 -57.92 11.39 69.28
N THR A 217 -57.64 11.28 70.58
CA THR A 217 -56.29 11.39 71.17
C THR A 217 -55.65 10.00 71.31
N SER A 218 -54.73 9.64 70.41
CA SER A 218 -53.95 8.39 70.47
C SER A 218 -52.48 8.67 70.16
N GLU A 219 -51.58 8.10 70.97
CA GLU A 219 -50.13 8.21 70.79
C GLU A 219 -49.53 7.08 69.92
N ASN A 220 -50.26 5.97 69.78
CA ASN A 220 -49.76 4.77 69.11
C ASN A 220 -50.27 4.67 67.67
N VAL A 221 -49.45 5.17 66.74
CA VAL A 221 -49.65 5.04 65.29
C VAL A 221 -48.58 4.15 64.66
N THR A 222 -49.00 3.17 63.86
CA THR A 222 -48.11 2.33 63.06
C THR A 222 -48.43 2.47 61.57
N TRP A 223 -47.38 2.64 60.76
CA TRP A 223 -47.46 2.71 59.31
C TRP A 223 -47.04 1.39 58.68
N TYR A 224 -47.77 0.96 57.65
CA TYR A 224 -47.51 -0.26 56.91
C TYR A 224 -47.42 0.03 55.41
N HIS A 225 -46.55 -0.68 54.71
CA HIS A 225 -46.50 -0.77 53.25
C HIS A 225 -46.68 -2.25 52.87
N PHE A 226 -47.72 -2.59 52.10
CA PHE A 226 -48.12 -3.99 51.83
C PHE A 226 -48.15 -4.87 53.10
N ASP A 227 -48.73 -4.34 54.19
CA ASP A 227 -48.82 -4.99 55.50
C ASP A 227 -47.47 -5.24 56.23
N GLN A 228 -46.35 -4.73 55.72
CA GLN A 228 -45.06 -4.68 56.44
C GLN A 228 -44.89 -3.36 57.20
N ILE A 229 -44.39 -3.42 58.43
CA ILE A 229 -44.18 -2.22 59.27
C ILE A 229 -43.06 -1.36 58.69
N ILE A 230 -43.35 -0.08 58.45
CA ILE A 230 -42.37 0.89 57.97
C ILE A 230 -41.52 1.39 59.15
N SER A 231 -40.21 1.17 59.07
CA SER A 231 -39.25 1.67 60.05
C SER A 231 -38.67 3.04 59.62
N PRO A 232 -38.35 3.94 60.57
CA PRO A 232 -37.77 5.25 60.24
C PRO A 232 -36.42 5.11 59.51
N SER A 233 -36.20 5.86 58.43
CA SER A 233 -34.96 5.89 57.65
C SER A 233 -34.72 7.24 56.97
N PHE A 234 -33.61 7.39 56.22
CA PHE A 234 -33.39 8.57 55.37
C PHE A 234 -34.42 8.67 54.22
N HIS A 235 -34.96 7.54 53.78
CA HIS A 235 -35.99 7.44 52.74
C HIS A 235 -37.39 7.68 53.32
N TYR A 236 -37.69 7.15 54.51
CA TYR A 236 -38.97 7.26 55.21
C TYR A 236 -38.85 8.08 56.50
N SER A 237 -39.39 9.30 56.51
CA SER A 237 -39.42 10.19 57.68
C SER A 237 -40.84 10.32 58.24
N MET A 238 -41.02 10.22 59.56
CA MET A 238 -42.34 10.31 60.19
C MET A 238 -42.43 11.51 61.13
N GLU A 239 -43.44 12.36 60.93
CA GLU A 239 -43.76 13.52 61.76
C GLU A 239 -45.13 13.33 62.43
N ARG A 240 -45.24 13.65 63.72
CA ARG A 240 -46.48 13.51 64.49
C ARG A 240 -46.90 14.87 65.04
N LYS A 241 -48.19 15.20 64.93
CA LYS A 241 -48.79 16.44 65.46
C LYS A 241 -49.98 16.10 66.32
N PHE A 242 -49.98 16.65 67.54
CA PHE A 242 -51.05 16.48 68.52
C PHE A 242 -51.74 17.82 68.74
N SER A 243 -53.06 17.87 68.62
CA SER A 243 -53.89 19.06 68.86
C SER A 243 -55.08 18.69 69.72
N ARG A 244 -55.70 19.65 70.46
CA ARG A 244 -56.79 19.37 71.41
C ARG A 244 -57.97 18.67 70.71
N GLY A 245 -58.00 17.33 70.78
CA GLY A 245 -59.04 16.48 70.20
C GLY A 245 -58.70 15.77 68.89
N THR A 246 -57.54 16.01 68.26
CA THR A 246 -57.13 15.37 66.99
C THR A 246 -55.69 14.87 67.01
N SER A 247 -55.45 13.68 66.44
CA SER A 247 -54.11 13.10 66.27
C SER A 247 -53.78 12.99 64.78
N ARG A 248 -52.64 13.56 64.36
CA ARG A 248 -52.20 13.58 62.96
C ARG A 248 -50.79 13.00 62.82
N SER A 249 -50.60 12.06 61.90
CA SER A 249 -49.32 11.44 61.55
C SER A 249 -49.00 11.66 60.09
N ILE A 250 -47.77 12.03 59.77
CA ILE A 250 -47.30 12.34 58.42
C ILE A 250 -46.09 11.45 58.12
N LEU A 251 -46.22 10.58 57.12
CA LEU A 251 -45.11 9.80 56.56
C LEU A 251 -44.62 10.50 55.29
N LYS A 252 -43.37 10.94 55.30
CA LYS A 252 -42.67 11.60 54.19
C LYS A 252 -41.71 10.60 53.54
N ILE A 253 -41.88 10.35 52.25
CA ILE A 253 -41.02 9.51 51.42
C ILE A 253 -40.18 10.43 50.54
N VAL A 254 -38.87 10.38 50.64
CA VAL A 254 -37.93 11.25 49.90
C VAL A 254 -37.34 10.48 48.72
N ASN A 255 -37.30 11.07 47.51
CA ASN A 255 -36.75 10.44 46.31
C ASN A 255 -37.45 9.11 45.96
N VAL A 256 -38.77 9.20 45.76
CA VAL A 256 -39.65 8.06 45.50
C VAL A 256 -39.23 7.28 44.26
N THR A 257 -39.27 5.96 44.34
CA THR A 257 -38.95 5.03 43.24
C THR A 257 -40.17 4.20 42.86
N MET A 258 -40.10 3.48 41.73
CA MET A 258 -41.17 2.55 41.32
C MET A 258 -41.50 1.49 42.39
N LYS A 259 -40.56 1.16 43.29
CA LYS A 259 -40.75 0.18 44.38
C LYS A 259 -41.61 0.71 45.54
N ASP A 260 -41.75 2.02 45.66
CA ASP A 260 -42.57 2.66 46.68
C ASP A 260 -44.05 2.72 46.28
N SER A 261 -44.38 2.30 45.05
CA SER A 261 -45.75 2.14 44.57
C SER A 261 -46.43 0.99 45.30
N GLY A 262 -47.60 1.24 45.89
CA GLY A 262 -48.26 0.23 46.69
C GLY A 262 -49.28 0.74 47.69
N SER A 263 -49.73 -0.19 48.52
CA SER A 263 -50.75 0.06 49.54
C SER A 263 -50.12 0.50 50.86
N TYR A 264 -50.44 1.70 51.31
CA TYR A 264 -50.00 2.25 52.60
C TYR A 264 -51.16 2.25 53.59
N ARG A 265 -50.93 1.72 54.79
CA ARG A 265 -51.92 1.70 55.88
C ARG A 265 -51.38 2.41 57.10
N CYS A 266 -52.18 3.29 57.69
CA CYS A 266 -51.95 3.85 59.02
C CYS A 266 -52.95 3.21 60.01
N THR A 267 -52.45 2.81 61.17
CA THR A 267 -53.27 2.24 62.25
C THR A 267 -53.03 3.00 63.54
N PHE A 268 -54.06 3.61 64.10
CA PHE A 268 -54.03 4.16 65.47
C PHE A 268 -54.69 3.18 66.43
N THR A 269 -54.04 2.95 67.58
CA THR A 269 -54.54 2.07 68.63
C THR A 269 -54.82 2.83 69.91
N MET A 270 -55.97 2.58 70.53
CA MET A 270 -56.37 3.22 71.77
C MET A 270 -57.02 2.21 72.72
N SER A 271 -56.54 2.13 73.96
CA SER A 271 -57.04 1.20 74.98
C SER A 271 -57.71 1.97 76.13
N LYS A 272 -58.98 1.67 76.42
CA LYS A 272 -59.70 2.16 77.62
C LYS A 272 -60.52 1.04 78.25
N HIS A 273 -60.33 0.78 79.55
CA HIS A 273 -61.14 -0.09 80.42
C HIS A 273 -61.79 -1.31 79.72
N LEU A 274 -60.94 -2.25 79.27
CA LEU A 274 -61.30 -3.54 78.62
C LEU A 274 -61.84 -3.46 77.17
N THR A 275 -61.90 -2.28 76.55
CA THR A 275 -62.24 -2.13 75.12
C THR A 275 -61.10 -1.48 74.34
N THR A 276 -60.65 -2.13 73.27
CA THR A 276 -59.61 -1.60 72.37
C THR A 276 -60.26 -1.05 71.10
N TRP A 277 -60.01 0.22 70.81
CA TRP A 277 -60.44 0.89 69.59
C TRP A 277 -59.28 0.93 68.59
N ILE A 278 -59.54 0.46 67.37
CA ILE A 278 -58.57 0.45 66.28
C ILE A 278 -59.12 1.29 65.14
N TYR A 279 -58.40 2.37 64.81
CA TYR A 279 -58.69 3.24 63.68
C TYR A 279 -57.70 2.93 62.57
N LYS A 280 -58.18 2.50 61.39
CA LYS A 280 -57.32 2.11 60.27
C LYS A 280 -57.75 2.81 58.98
N ALA A 281 -56.80 3.36 58.23
CA ALA A 281 -57.02 3.82 56.86
C ALA A 281 -55.95 3.25 55.95
N THR A 282 -56.34 2.86 54.74
CA THR A 282 -55.44 2.34 53.70
C THR A 282 -55.59 3.18 52.43
N LYS A 283 -54.48 3.55 51.79
CA LYS A 283 -54.47 4.30 50.52
C LYS A 283 -53.38 3.76 49.61
N ILE A 284 -53.69 3.64 48.32
CA ILE A 284 -52.74 3.17 47.31
C ILE A 284 -52.11 4.38 46.63
N ILE A 285 -50.78 4.34 46.47
CA ILE A 285 -50.05 5.32 45.66
C ILE A 285 -49.44 4.62 44.45
N ALA A 286 -49.44 5.32 43.30
CA ALA A 286 -48.84 4.84 42.05
C ALA A 286 -47.73 5.81 41.62
N VAL A 287 -46.54 5.28 41.37
CA VAL A 287 -45.37 6.05 40.93
C VAL A 287 -45.21 5.88 39.42
N SER A 288 -44.98 6.97 38.68
CA SER A 288 -44.77 6.94 37.23
C SER A 288 -43.41 7.53 36.82
N PRO A 289 -42.77 7.04 35.74
CA PRO A 289 -41.59 7.69 35.16
C PRO A 289 -41.98 9.00 34.45
N LEU A 290 -41.14 10.03 34.55
CA LEU A 290 -41.29 11.29 33.81
C LEU A 290 -40.59 11.17 32.45
N TYR A 291 -41.32 11.25 31.33
CA TYR A 291 -40.72 11.26 29.98
C TYR A 291 -40.69 12.68 29.41
N ILE A 292 -39.61 13.03 28.72
CA ILE A 292 -39.46 14.31 28.02
C ILE A 292 -39.39 14.01 26.53
N THR A 293 -40.30 14.59 25.76
CA THR A 293 -40.33 14.48 24.30
C THR A 293 -39.93 15.83 23.70
N PRO A 294 -38.82 15.90 22.94
CA PRO A 294 -38.46 17.12 22.23
C PRO A 294 -39.34 17.28 20.96
N ASN A 295 -39.62 18.51 20.55
CA ASN A 295 -40.32 18.78 19.29
C ASN A 295 -39.47 18.42 18.06
N LEU A 296 -38.14 18.51 18.17
CA LEU A 296 -37.18 18.25 17.09
C LEU A 296 -35.94 17.56 17.67
N ASN A 297 -35.42 16.53 16.98
CA ASN A 297 -34.22 15.80 17.42
C ASN A 297 -32.92 16.56 17.07
N ASP A 298 -32.68 16.77 15.77
CA ASP A 298 -31.54 17.55 15.24
C ASP A 298 -32.03 18.57 14.21
N ILE A 299 -31.52 19.80 14.26
CA ILE A 299 -31.95 20.93 13.41
C ILE A 299 -30.75 21.51 12.67
N ASN A 300 -30.90 21.81 11.39
CA ASN A 300 -29.94 22.64 10.65
C ASN A 300 -30.54 24.04 10.45
N VAL A 301 -29.77 25.09 10.74
CA VAL A 301 -30.23 26.48 10.62
C VAL A 301 -29.28 27.30 9.76
N THR A 302 -29.81 28.00 8.76
CA THR A 302 -29.04 28.88 7.86
C THR A 302 -29.10 30.32 8.35
N CYS A 303 -27.99 30.85 8.85
CA CYS A 303 -27.98 32.13 9.59
C CYS A 303 -28.30 33.37 8.75
N ASN A 304 -28.05 33.33 7.44
CA ASN A 304 -28.25 34.45 6.51
C ASN A 304 -29.53 34.30 5.65
N SER A 305 -30.46 33.43 6.03
CA SER A 305 -31.74 33.27 5.32
C SER A 305 -32.76 34.35 5.74
N PRO A 306 -33.45 35.02 4.80
CA PRO A 306 -34.52 35.99 5.10
C PRO A 306 -35.66 35.40 5.94
N GLU A 307 -35.94 34.10 5.78
CA GLU A 307 -37.00 33.37 6.51
C GLU A 307 -36.66 33.19 7.99
N MET A 308 -35.37 33.06 8.33
CA MET A 308 -34.91 32.86 9.72
C MET A 308 -34.90 34.16 10.54
N GLN A 309 -34.83 35.32 9.88
CA GLN A 309 -34.93 36.62 10.53
C GLN A 309 -36.38 36.95 10.94
N THR A 310 -37.37 36.31 10.32
CA THR A 310 -38.80 36.50 10.61
C THR A 310 -39.38 35.39 11.49
N ASN A 311 -38.97 34.13 11.28
CA ASN A 311 -39.42 32.96 12.06
C ASN A 311 -38.23 32.23 12.69
N SER A 312 -37.79 32.71 13.87
CA SER A 312 -36.71 32.04 14.59
C SER A 312 -37.15 30.66 15.11
N PRO A 313 -36.29 29.63 15.01
CA PRO A 313 -36.62 28.27 15.40
C PRO A 313 -36.96 28.18 16.90
N LEU A 314 -38.07 27.50 17.20
CA LEU A 314 -38.55 27.24 18.54
C LEU A 314 -38.13 25.83 18.96
N LEU A 315 -37.24 25.73 19.93
CA LEU A 315 -36.94 24.46 20.58
C LEU A 315 -37.96 24.25 21.70
N SER A 316 -38.54 23.07 21.83
CA SER A 316 -39.40 22.78 22.97
C SER A 316 -39.22 21.35 23.47
N CYS A 317 -39.37 21.19 24.78
CA CYS A 317 -39.37 19.91 25.48
C CYS A 317 -40.65 19.82 26.29
N CYS A 318 -41.47 18.83 25.96
CA CYS A 318 -42.81 18.66 26.49
C CYS A 318 -42.93 17.36 27.29
N ILE A 319 -43.87 17.34 28.23
CA ILE A 319 -44.32 16.13 28.91
C ILE A 319 -45.77 15.83 28.51
N ASP A 320 -46.14 14.55 28.49
CA ASP A 320 -47.46 14.09 28.00
C ASP A 320 -48.63 14.41 28.96
N ARG A 321 -48.35 14.98 30.14
CA ARG A 321 -49.34 15.26 31.19
C ARG A 321 -49.23 16.70 31.70
N HIS A 322 -50.37 17.30 32.00
CA HIS A 322 -50.44 18.65 32.57
C HIS A 322 -50.08 18.64 34.06
N LEU A 323 -49.08 19.44 34.48
CA LEU A 323 -48.61 19.52 35.86
C LEU A 323 -48.52 20.98 36.35
N PRO A 324 -49.29 21.40 37.37
CA PRO A 324 -49.36 22.81 37.80
C PRO A 324 -48.07 23.39 38.38
N SER A 325 -47.11 22.56 38.80
CA SER A 325 -45.88 22.98 39.51
C SER A 325 -44.60 22.58 38.77
N LEU A 326 -44.63 22.50 37.44
CA LEU A 326 -43.46 22.18 36.63
C LEU A 326 -42.58 23.43 36.41
N THR A 327 -41.26 23.26 36.50
CA THR A 327 -40.27 24.30 36.20
C THR A 327 -39.30 23.79 35.13
N GLY A 328 -38.80 24.67 34.27
CA GLY A 328 -37.91 24.31 33.16
C GLY A 328 -36.70 25.22 33.04
N ASP A 329 -35.51 24.63 32.91
CA ASP A 329 -34.24 25.33 32.68
C ASP A 329 -33.62 24.88 31.34
N TRP A 330 -32.83 25.75 30.71
CA TRP A 330 -32.05 25.44 29.51
C TRP A 330 -30.56 25.64 29.74
N LYS A 331 -29.74 24.72 29.24
CA LYS A 331 -28.27 24.81 29.24
C LYS A 331 -27.76 24.69 27.81
N VAL A 332 -26.89 25.60 27.39
CA VAL A 332 -26.30 25.63 26.04
C VAL A 332 -24.83 25.25 26.13
N ASN A 333 -24.40 24.28 25.32
CA ASN A 333 -23.00 23.85 25.21
C ASN A 333 -22.62 23.74 23.72
N GLY A 334 -21.72 24.61 23.24
CA GLY A 334 -21.18 24.53 21.89
C GLY A 334 -20.17 25.64 21.58
N ALA A 335 -19.60 25.59 20.37
CA ALA A 335 -18.64 26.59 19.89
C ALA A 335 -19.30 27.93 19.50
N ILE A 336 -20.61 27.90 19.23
CA ILE A 336 -21.48 29.04 18.95
C ILE A 336 -22.57 29.07 20.03
N ASN A 337 -22.53 30.07 20.91
CA ASN A 337 -23.54 30.21 21.98
C ASN A 337 -24.60 31.23 21.56
N ILE A 338 -25.63 30.79 20.83
CA ILE A 338 -26.78 31.63 20.52
C ILE A 338 -27.77 31.57 21.69
N THR A 339 -27.99 32.72 22.34
CA THR A 339 -28.96 32.82 23.44
C THR A 339 -30.38 33.00 22.90
N GLY A 340 -31.33 32.24 23.46
CA GLY A 340 -32.76 32.37 23.20
C GLY A 340 -33.52 32.97 24.37
N VAL A 341 -34.80 33.28 24.13
CA VAL A 341 -35.75 33.65 25.20
C VAL A 341 -36.42 32.36 25.68
N PRO A 342 -36.24 31.96 26.95
CA PRO A 342 -37.01 30.86 27.52
C PRO A 342 -38.45 31.32 27.77
N SER A 343 -39.42 30.53 27.32
CA SER A 343 -40.82 30.62 27.69
C SER A 343 -41.26 29.30 28.32
N PHE A 344 -42.29 29.37 29.14
CA PHE A 344 -42.88 28.19 29.76
C PHE A 344 -44.37 28.17 29.44
N SER A 345 -44.80 27.12 28.73
CA SER A 345 -46.21 26.80 28.50
C SER A 345 -46.60 25.65 29.44
N GLU A 346 -47.91 25.47 29.65
CA GLU A 346 -48.49 24.62 30.71
C GLU A 346 -47.79 23.27 30.97
N ASN A 347 -47.34 22.57 29.92
CA ASN A 347 -46.63 21.30 29.99
C ASN A 347 -45.29 21.27 29.23
N CYS A 348 -44.81 22.40 28.71
CA CYS A 348 -43.60 22.46 27.90
C CYS A 348 -42.69 23.62 28.32
N THR A 349 -41.38 23.36 28.29
CA THR A 349 -40.38 24.43 28.28
C THR A 349 -39.99 24.72 26.84
N GLU A 350 -40.05 25.98 26.46
CA GLU A 350 -39.82 26.49 25.12
C GLU A 350 -38.60 27.43 25.12
N TYR A 351 -37.81 27.38 24.06
CA TYR A 351 -36.62 28.20 23.90
C TYR A 351 -36.56 28.74 22.48
N LYS A 352 -36.96 30.01 22.33
CA LYS A 352 -36.96 30.69 21.04
C LYS A 352 -35.58 31.29 20.79
N LEU A 353 -34.84 30.71 19.84
CA LEU A 353 -33.48 31.15 19.50
C LEU A 353 -33.51 32.55 18.89
N LYS A 354 -32.60 33.46 19.28
CA LYS A 354 -32.42 34.76 18.62
C LYS A 354 -31.20 34.70 17.71
N ILE A 355 -31.43 34.48 16.43
CA ILE A 355 -30.35 34.30 15.46
C ILE A 355 -30.06 35.64 14.80
N ASP A 356 -28.79 36.04 14.83
CA ASP A 356 -28.28 37.23 14.14
C ASP A 356 -27.07 36.84 13.29
N GLU A 357 -26.89 37.51 12.15
CA GLU A 357 -25.84 37.19 11.19
C GLU A 357 -24.43 37.33 11.79
N SER A 358 -24.25 38.29 12.70
CA SER A 358 -22.99 38.54 13.42
C SER A 358 -22.56 37.38 14.34
N LEU A 359 -23.52 36.54 14.76
CA LEU A 359 -23.30 35.45 15.70
C LEU A 359 -22.83 34.15 15.02
N CYS A 360 -22.87 34.08 13.68
CA CYS A 360 -22.42 32.94 12.88
C CYS A 360 -21.20 33.31 12.01
N PRO A 361 -19.98 33.35 12.57
CA PRO A 361 -18.78 33.60 11.77
C PRO A 361 -18.54 32.45 10.77
N PRO A 362 -18.04 32.74 9.56
CA PRO A 362 -17.88 31.73 8.50
C PRO A 362 -16.93 30.59 8.91
N GLU A 363 -15.91 30.87 9.73
CA GLU A 363 -14.98 29.88 10.30
C GLU A 363 -15.65 28.79 11.15
N LYS A 364 -16.81 29.11 11.76
CA LYS A 364 -17.56 28.19 12.64
C LYS A 364 -18.79 27.60 11.97
N SER A 365 -18.99 27.82 10.67
CA SER A 365 -20.09 27.23 9.90
C SER A 365 -20.02 25.69 9.93
N GLY A 366 -21.17 25.04 10.09
CA GLY A 366 -21.33 23.59 10.26
C GLY A 366 -20.95 23.04 11.64
N THR A 367 -20.66 23.91 12.63
CA THR A 367 -20.48 23.46 14.02
C THR A 367 -21.80 23.11 14.69
N VAL A 368 -21.78 22.09 15.55
CA VAL A 368 -22.94 21.62 16.30
C VAL A 368 -22.93 22.26 17.69
N THR A 369 -24.07 22.81 18.09
CA THR A 369 -24.33 23.33 19.44
C THR A 369 -25.45 22.53 20.08
N THR A 370 -25.20 22.01 21.28
CA THR A 370 -26.16 21.18 22.01
C THR A 370 -26.92 22.03 23.03
N TYR A 371 -28.24 22.02 22.90
CA TYR A 371 -29.20 22.65 23.82
C TYR A 371 -29.82 21.58 24.72
N THR A 372 -29.54 21.65 26.01
CA THR A 372 -30.10 20.72 27.01
C THR A 372 -31.28 21.38 27.71
N CYS A 373 -32.48 20.85 27.51
CA CYS A 373 -33.64 21.22 28.31
C CYS A 373 -33.69 20.35 29.57
N LYS A 374 -34.05 20.96 30.70
CA LYS A 374 -34.15 20.29 31.99
C LYS A 374 -35.48 20.67 32.63
N LEU A 375 -36.32 19.67 32.88
CA LEU A 375 -37.61 19.84 33.55
C LEU A 375 -37.52 19.31 34.99
N GLN A 376 -38.13 20.05 35.92
CA GLN A 376 -38.19 19.72 37.34
C GLN A 376 -39.59 19.93 37.89
N THR A 377 -40.13 18.93 38.58
CA THR A 377 -41.43 19.03 39.29
C THR A 377 -41.28 19.85 40.57
N GLY A 378 -42.37 20.44 41.07
CA GLY A 378 -42.40 21.16 42.34
C GLY A 378 -42.16 20.29 43.57
N HIS A 379 -41.96 18.97 43.39
CA HIS A 379 -41.79 17.98 44.45
C HIS A 379 -40.47 17.20 44.37
N GLY A 380 -39.60 17.45 43.40
CA GLY A 380 -38.20 17.01 43.41
C GLY A 380 -37.73 16.18 42.20
N ALA A 381 -38.63 15.59 41.42
CA ALA A 381 -38.26 14.84 40.21
C ALA A 381 -37.62 15.76 39.16
N ARG A 382 -36.51 15.31 38.55
CA ARG A 382 -35.75 16.07 37.55
C ARG A 382 -35.34 15.17 36.38
N ARG A 383 -35.54 15.65 35.14
CA ARG A 383 -35.04 14.98 33.93
C ARG A 383 -34.54 15.99 32.90
N SER A 384 -33.66 15.55 32.00
CA SER A 384 -33.08 16.40 30.95
C SER A 384 -32.98 15.69 29.61
N GLN A 385 -33.09 16.44 28.52
CA GLN A 385 -32.98 15.97 27.13
C GLN A 385 -32.11 16.93 26.31
N ASN A 386 -31.33 16.41 25.37
CA ASN A 386 -30.45 17.18 24.48
C ASN A 386 -31.08 17.34 23.09
N ILE A 387 -30.90 18.52 22.49
CA ILE A 387 -31.27 18.86 21.11
C ILE A 387 -30.03 19.45 20.43
N ASN A 388 -29.61 18.90 19.28
CA ASN A 388 -28.46 19.44 18.56
C ASN A 388 -28.90 20.40 17.45
N VAL A 389 -28.26 21.55 17.38
CA VAL A 389 -28.49 22.56 16.34
C VAL A 389 -27.19 22.80 15.59
N THR A 390 -27.20 22.55 14.28
CA THR A 390 -26.07 22.84 13.38
C THR A 390 -26.31 24.19 12.71
N TYR A 391 -25.37 25.13 12.85
CA TYR A 391 -25.46 26.44 12.21
C TYR A 391 -24.69 26.46 10.90
N LEU A 392 -25.37 26.79 9.81
CA LEU A 392 -24.81 26.89 8.46
C LEU A 392 -24.86 28.35 7.99
N ARG A 393 -23.90 28.73 7.15
CA ARG A 393 -23.81 30.05 6.53
C ARG A 393 -23.54 29.85 5.04
N THR A 394 -24.31 30.51 4.17
CA THR A 394 -24.00 30.54 2.73
C THR A 394 -22.62 31.15 2.54
N ALA A 395 -21.74 30.44 1.84
CA ALA A 395 -20.37 30.88 1.65
C ALA A 395 -20.31 32.01 0.63
N ASN A 396 -19.44 32.98 0.86
CA ASN A 396 -19.04 33.94 -0.14
C ASN A 396 -17.90 33.33 -0.96
N VAL A 397 -18.22 32.89 -2.18
CA VAL A 397 -17.25 32.25 -3.08
C VAL A 397 -16.74 33.29 -4.07
N THR A 398 -15.43 33.33 -4.29
CA THR A 398 -14.79 34.18 -5.29
C THR A 398 -13.90 33.36 -6.20
N ILE A 399 -13.77 33.74 -7.47
CA ILE A 399 -12.82 33.13 -8.41
C ILE A 399 -11.84 34.21 -8.87
N SER A 400 -10.55 33.91 -8.73
CA SER A 400 -9.46 34.67 -9.31
C SER A 400 -8.78 33.88 -10.42
N SER A 401 -8.34 34.58 -11.47
CA SER A 401 -7.67 33.99 -12.63
C SER A 401 -6.22 34.46 -12.68
N SER A 402 -5.29 33.58 -13.06
CA SER A 402 -3.90 33.98 -13.34
C SER A 402 -3.73 34.76 -14.64
N THR A 403 -4.73 34.76 -15.52
CA THR A 403 -4.73 35.50 -16.79
C THR A 403 -5.88 36.51 -16.86
N ASN A 404 -5.72 37.55 -17.66
CA ASN A 404 -6.73 38.60 -17.91
C ASN A 404 -7.85 38.11 -18.86
N SER A 405 -8.59 37.06 -18.46
CA SER A 405 -9.79 36.55 -19.15
C SER A 405 -9.58 35.93 -20.56
N SER A 406 -8.37 35.91 -21.09
CA SER A 406 -8.02 35.23 -22.34
C SER A 406 -6.70 34.46 -22.26
N VAL A 407 -6.61 33.33 -22.94
CA VAL A 407 -5.40 32.50 -23.04
C VAL A 407 -5.29 31.89 -24.44
N SER A 408 -4.09 31.76 -24.98
CA SER A 408 -3.94 31.03 -26.26
C SER A 408 -3.94 29.52 -26.06
N GLU A 409 -4.43 28.81 -27.06
CA GLU A 409 -4.30 27.37 -27.15
C GLU A 409 -2.83 26.94 -26.98
N GLY A 410 -2.60 25.84 -26.26
CA GLY A 410 -1.27 25.37 -25.89
C GLY A 410 -0.66 25.98 -24.62
N HIS A 411 -1.16 27.13 -24.15
CA HIS A 411 -0.61 27.82 -22.97
C HIS A 411 -1.29 27.39 -21.66
N PRO A 412 -0.57 27.44 -20.52
CA PRO A 412 -1.13 27.11 -19.22
C PRO A 412 -1.97 28.27 -18.65
N PHE A 413 -2.97 27.94 -17.84
CA PHE A 413 -3.68 28.89 -16.99
C PHE A 413 -4.11 28.21 -15.68
N SER A 414 -4.46 29.03 -14.70
CA SER A 414 -4.99 28.56 -13.42
C SER A 414 -6.12 29.46 -12.93
N LEU A 415 -7.16 28.83 -12.39
CA LEU A 415 -8.27 29.48 -11.71
C LEU A 415 -8.25 29.05 -10.25
N MET A 416 -8.28 30.03 -9.35
CA MET A 416 -8.33 29.80 -7.90
C MET A 416 -9.70 30.24 -7.40
N CYS A 417 -10.44 29.30 -6.85
CA CYS A 417 -11.73 29.50 -6.22
C CYS A 417 -11.56 29.46 -4.70
N GLU A 418 -11.96 30.53 -4.02
CA GLU A 418 -11.80 30.71 -2.58
C GLU A 418 -13.17 30.89 -1.92
N SER A 419 -13.37 30.20 -0.80
CA SER A 419 -14.56 30.29 0.05
C SER A 419 -14.16 30.80 1.43
N ASP A 420 -14.97 31.70 2.00
CA ASP A 420 -14.82 32.13 3.39
C ASP A 420 -15.18 31.02 4.40
N VAL A 421 -15.99 30.04 3.99
CA VAL A 421 -16.38 28.86 4.79
C VAL A 421 -15.47 27.67 4.48
N SER A 422 -14.83 27.10 5.51
CA SER A 422 -13.93 25.93 5.41
C SER A 422 -14.59 24.57 5.60
N ASN A 423 -15.79 24.54 6.18
CA ASN A 423 -16.50 23.30 6.47
C ASN A 423 -17.43 22.90 5.33
N TYR A 424 -16.87 22.52 4.18
CA TYR A 424 -17.61 22.07 3.00
C TYR A 424 -17.52 20.54 2.83
N ASP A 425 -18.54 19.96 2.20
CA ASP A 425 -18.60 18.52 1.89
C ASP A 425 -17.93 18.20 0.57
N SER A 426 -18.18 19.02 -0.46
CA SER A 426 -17.59 18.83 -1.79
C SER A 426 -17.42 20.16 -2.53
N ILE A 427 -16.52 20.15 -3.52
CA ILE A 427 -16.29 21.28 -4.43
C ILE A 427 -16.41 20.73 -5.85
N SER A 428 -17.17 21.40 -6.70
CA SER A 428 -17.32 21.03 -8.12
C SER A 428 -16.98 22.19 -9.03
N TRP A 429 -16.37 21.86 -10.18
CA TRP A 429 -16.08 22.79 -11.26
C TRP A 429 -16.90 22.41 -12.49
N LYS A 430 -17.56 23.40 -13.10
CA LYS A 430 -18.32 23.23 -14.35
C LYS A 430 -17.90 24.29 -15.35
N ILE A 431 -17.93 23.96 -16.64
CA ILE A 431 -17.72 24.90 -17.75
C ILE A 431 -19.02 24.99 -18.52
N GLN A 432 -19.56 26.19 -18.61
CA GLN A 432 -20.73 26.50 -19.41
C GLN A 432 -20.30 27.14 -20.74
N SER A 433 -20.65 26.50 -21.85
CA SER A 433 -20.42 26.99 -23.21
C SER A 433 -21.75 26.98 -23.97
N GLY A 434 -22.36 28.16 -24.14
CA GLY A 434 -23.74 28.27 -24.62
C GLY A 434 -24.75 27.61 -23.67
N ASN A 435 -25.54 26.66 -24.18
CA ASN A 435 -26.49 25.86 -23.38
C ASN A 435 -25.87 24.59 -22.77
N ASN A 436 -24.65 24.21 -23.19
CA ASN A 436 -24.03 22.97 -22.72
C ASN A 436 -23.19 23.26 -21.48
N THR A 437 -23.45 22.51 -20.40
CA THR A 437 -22.66 22.57 -19.17
C THR A 437 -21.88 21.27 -19.03
N LYS A 438 -20.56 21.36 -18.99
CA LYS A 438 -19.64 20.23 -18.85
C LYS A 438 -19.09 20.22 -17.44
N THR A 439 -19.02 19.06 -16.80
CA THR A 439 -18.35 18.92 -15.49
C THR A 439 -16.86 18.73 -15.71
N VAL A 440 -16.03 19.49 -14.99
CA VAL A 440 -14.58 19.33 -15.05
C VAL A 440 -14.18 18.24 -14.07
N ASP A 441 -13.93 17.04 -14.58
CA ASP A 441 -13.50 15.89 -13.78
C ASP A 441 -12.07 15.49 -14.16
N CYS A 442 -11.11 16.28 -13.66
CA CYS A 442 -9.69 16.04 -13.83
C CYS A 442 -9.00 15.92 -12.46
N GLY A 443 -8.73 14.68 -12.03
CA GLY A 443 -8.09 14.38 -10.74
C GLY A 443 -6.68 14.94 -10.56
N THR A 444 -5.98 15.31 -11.65
CA THR A 444 -4.64 15.92 -11.61
C THR A 444 -4.66 17.44 -11.75
N CYS A 445 -5.74 18.01 -12.31
CA CYS A 445 -5.87 19.44 -12.57
C CYS A 445 -6.44 20.20 -11.37
N ILE A 446 -7.28 19.55 -10.55
CA ILE A 446 -7.96 20.17 -9.41
C ILE A 446 -7.22 19.84 -8.13
N LYS A 447 -6.85 20.86 -7.37
CA LYS A 447 -6.29 20.70 -6.02
C LYS A 447 -7.17 21.42 -5.02
N ASN A 448 -7.71 20.65 -4.08
CA ASN A 448 -8.55 21.16 -3.01
C ASN A 448 -7.76 21.26 -1.71
N SER A 449 -7.92 22.35 -0.99
CA SER A 449 -7.39 22.57 0.35
C SER A 449 -8.53 22.93 1.28
N LYS A 450 -8.57 22.31 2.47
CA LYS A 450 -9.54 22.66 3.51
C LYS A 450 -9.12 23.89 4.32
N PHE A 451 -7.82 24.16 4.42
CA PHE A 451 -7.27 25.25 5.24
C PHE A 451 -6.08 25.92 4.53
N PRO A 452 -6.27 27.08 3.86
CA PRO A 452 -7.53 27.78 3.61
C PRO A 452 -8.47 27.01 2.66
N ALA A 453 -9.75 27.37 2.64
CA ALA A 453 -10.81 26.71 1.87
C ALA A 453 -10.76 27.12 0.39
N THR A 454 -9.86 26.49 -0.35
CA THR A 454 -9.53 26.88 -1.72
C THR A 454 -9.53 25.67 -2.64
N SER A 455 -10.02 25.86 -3.86
CA SER A 455 -9.86 24.92 -4.98
C SER A 455 -9.12 25.59 -6.11
N VAL A 456 -8.00 25.00 -6.55
CA VAL A 456 -7.20 25.50 -7.65
C VAL A 456 -7.34 24.56 -8.84
N LEU A 457 -7.94 25.04 -9.92
CA LEU A 457 -7.96 24.38 -11.22
C LEU A 457 -6.74 24.84 -12.02
N THR A 458 -5.82 23.91 -12.32
CA THR A 458 -4.61 24.17 -13.09
C THR A 458 -4.65 23.40 -14.40
N VAL A 459 -4.66 24.11 -15.52
CA VAL A 459 -4.62 23.52 -16.87
C VAL A 459 -3.25 23.80 -17.47
N LYS A 460 -2.50 22.74 -17.80
CA LYS A 460 -1.14 22.86 -18.36
C LYS A 460 -1.12 23.29 -19.84
N THR A 461 -2.14 22.87 -20.59
CA THR A 461 -2.24 23.10 -22.04
C THR A 461 -3.70 23.39 -22.35
N ALA A 462 -4.06 24.66 -22.57
CA ALA A 462 -5.40 25.04 -22.97
C ALA A 462 -5.74 24.49 -24.36
N THR A 463 -6.98 24.07 -24.56
CA THR A 463 -7.58 23.69 -25.86
C THR A 463 -8.90 24.43 -26.03
N GLN A 464 -9.49 24.39 -27.23
CA GLN A 464 -10.79 25.01 -27.48
C GLN A 464 -11.92 24.49 -26.57
N ASP A 465 -11.82 23.26 -26.06
CA ASP A 465 -12.80 22.69 -25.11
C ASP A 465 -12.82 23.40 -23.74
N TRP A 466 -11.75 24.13 -23.40
CA TRP A 466 -11.65 24.93 -22.18
C TRP A 466 -12.23 26.35 -22.35
N ASN A 467 -12.79 26.67 -23.51
CA ASN A 467 -13.45 27.95 -23.74
C ASN A 467 -14.86 27.96 -23.10
N GLY A 468 -15.12 28.89 -22.19
CA GLY A 468 -16.43 29.03 -21.58
C GLY A 468 -16.44 29.80 -20.26
N THR A 469 -17.60 29.75 -19.60
CA THR A 469 -17.80 30.32 -18.26
C THR A 469 -17.64 29.23 -17.22
N TYR A 470 -16.61 29.35 -16.40
CA TYR A 470 -16.32 28.45 -15.30
C TYR A 470 -17.21 28.78 -14.12
N ILE A 471 -17.79 27.76 -13.52
CA ILE A 471 -18.62 27.85 -12.32
C ILE A 471 -17.97 26.94 -11.29
N CYS A 472 -17.53 27.52 -10.18
CA CYS A 472 -17.02 26.79 -9.03
C CYS A 472 -18.10 26.79 -7.95
N THR A 473 -18.50 25.61 -7.47
CA THR A 473 -19.55 25.45 -6.48
C THR A 473 -19.01 24.73 -5.25
N PHE A 474 -19.06 25.38 -4.09
CA PHE A 474 -18.86 24.78 -2.77
C PHE A 474 -20.20 24.28 -2.24
N SER A 475 -20.27 23.00 -1.90
CA SER A 475 -21.46 22.36 -1.35
C SER A 475 -21.25 22.04 0.14
N GLN A 476 -22.20 22.48 0.97
CA GLN A 476 -22.25 22.25 2.42
C GLN A 476 -23.66 21.76 2.80
N LYS A 477 -23.80 20.46 3.07
CA LYS A 477 -25.04 19.71 3.25
C LYS A 477 -26.03 19.92 2.10
N HIS A 478 -26.89 20.93 2.23
CA HIS A 478 -27.93 21.29 1.26
C HIS A 478 -27.72 22.71 0.69
N LEU A 479 -26.70 23.43 1.13
CA LEU A 479 -26.37 24.77 0.63
C LEU A 479 -25.31 24.65 -0.46
N GLU A 480 -25.58 25.25 -1.60
CA GLU A 480 -24.61 25.41 -2.68
C GLU A 480 -24.28 26.89 -2.85
N SER A 481 -23.01 27.23 -2.76
CA SER A 481 -22.51 28.59 -3.00
C SER A 481 -21.59 28.54 -4.20
N SER A 482 -21.81 29.40 -5.19
CA SER A 482 -21.05 29.36 -6.43
C SER A 482 -20.62 30.75 -6.90
N ALA A 483 -19.52 30.77 -7.63
CA ALA A 483 -19.02 31.94 -8.34
C ALA A 483 -18.69 31.54 -9.77
N ASN A 484 -18.64 32.52 -10.66
CA ASN A 484 -18.32 32.28 -12.06
C ASN A 484 -17.27 33.25 -12.63
N VAL A 485 -16.55 32.78 -13.65
CA VAL A 485 -15.58 33.58 -14.41
C VAL A 485 -15.54 33.09 -15.85
N THR A 486 -15.49 33.98 -16.82
CA THR A 486 -15.40 33.62 -18.24
C THR A 486 -13.95 33.66 -18.72
N LEU A 487 -13.50 32.60 -19.38
CA LEU A 487 -12.19 32.50 -20.01
C LEU A 487 -12.37 32.21 -21.50
N LYS A 488 -11.77 33.05 -22.34
CA LYS A 488 -11.75 32.88 -23.79
C LYS A 488 -10.44 32.22 -24.22
N VAL A 489 -10.52 31.04 -24.84
CA VAL A 489 -9.35 30.40 -25.46
C VAL A 489 -9.22 30.91 -26.90
N ILE A 490 -8.07 31.48 -27.23
CA ILE A 490 -7.76 32.01 -28.55
C ILE A 490 -6.94 30.97 -29.32
N SER A 491 -7.30 30.70 -30.57
CA SER A 491 -6.60 29.69 -31.38
C SER A 491 -5.13 30.06 -31.57
N LEU A 492 -4.26 29.07 -31.42
CA LEU A 492 -2.83 29.16 -31.72
C LEU A 492 -2.34 27.75 -32.07
N PRO A 493 -1.58 27.56 -33.16
CA PRO A 493 -1.17 26.23 -33.57
C PRO A 493 -0.28 25.58 -32.51
N LEU A 494 -0.59 24.35 -32.10
CA LEU A 494 0.28 23.59 -31.21
C LEU A 494 1.60 23.27 -31.91
N LYS A 495 2.71 23.26 -31.15
CA LYS A 495 4.05 22.96 -31.67
C LYS A 495 4.10 21.68 -32.51
N SER A 496 3.38 20.63 -32.08
CA SER A 496 3.29 19.33 -32.76
C SER A 496 2.53 19.36 -34.09
N ASN A 497 1.72 20.38 -34.33
CA ASN A 497 0.85 20.51 -35.49
C ASN A 497 1.44 21.43 -36.57
N ILE A 498 2.62 22.01 -36.33
CA ILE A 498 3.37 22.80 -37.30
C ILE A 498 4.24 21.84 -38.13
N LEU A 499 3.86 21.62 -39.38
CA LEU A 499 4.64 20.82 -40.31
C LEU A 499 5.76 21.68 -40.92
N ILE A 500 7.00 21.23 -40.78
CA ILE A 500 8.17 21.88 -41.37
C ILE A 500 8.71 21.04 -42.54
N ASP A 501 8.98 21.68 -43.68
CA ASP A 501 9.61 21.04 -44.84
C ASP A 501 10.74 21.92 -45.39
N PRO A 502 11.99 21.44 -45.42
CA PRO A 502 12.49 20.16 -44.88
C PRO A 502 12.72 20.20 -43.37
N ILE A 503 12.81 19.03 -42.72
CA ILE A 503 13.22 18.91 -41.30
C ILE A 503 14.75 19.00 -41.19
N THR A 504 15.45 18.30 -42.09
CA THR A 504 16.91 18.38 -42.21
C THR A 504 17.30 18.32 -43.67
N ALA A 505 18.06 19.29 -44.14
CA ALA A 505 18.52 19.35 -45.53
C ALA A 505 19.93 19.94 -45.65
N SER A 506 20.60 19.66 -46.76
CA SER A 506 21.81 20.40 -47.11
C SER A 506 21.45 21.54 -48.05
N ILE A 507 22.08 22.69 -47.86
CA ILE A 507 21.86 23.90 -48.66
C ILE A 507 23.15 24.32 -49.35
N GLN A 508 23.04 24.71 -50.62
CA GLN A 508 24.18 25.18 -51.39
C GLN A 508 24.36 26.69 -51.18
N CYS A 509 25.60 27.12 -50.91
CA CYS A 509 25.91 28.54 -50.77
C CYS A 509 25.52 29.34 -52.04
N LYS A 510 24.90 30.51 -51.86
CA LYS A 510 24.43 31.42 -52.92
C LYS A 510 23.24 30.91 -53.75
N VAL A 511 22.59 29.83 -53.35
CA VAL A 511 21.34 29.34 -53.96
C VAL A 511 20.18 29.57 -53.00
N GLN A 512 19.06 30.08 -53.50
CA GLN A 512 17.86 30.28 -52.69
C GLN A 512 17.21 28.91 -52.39
N GLN A 513 16.95 28.64 -51.12
CA GLN A 513 16.26 27.44 -50.65
C GLN A 513 14.92 27.84 -50.04
N THR A 514 13.83 27.25 -50.52
CA THR A 514 12.51 27.41 -49.91
C THR A 514 12.42 26.59 -48.63
N LEU A 515 11.94 27.23 -47.56
CA LEU A 515 11.56 26.60 -46.29
C LEU A 515 10.06 26.80 -46.11
N GLU A 516 9.33 25.74 -45.80
CA GLU A 516 7.89 25.77 -45.62
C GLU A 516 7.53 25.46 -44.16
N CYS A 517 6.60 26.24 -43.61
CA CYS A 517 5.94 25.96 -42.34
C CYS A 517 4.44 25.97 -42.56
N CYS A 518 3.81 24.82 -42.40
CA CYS A 518 2.42 24.59 -42.72
C CYS A 518 1.63 24.24 -41.46
N ILE A 519 0.40 24.75 -41.39
CA ILE A 519 -0.62 24.39 -40.39
C ILE A 519 -1.87 23.89 -41.12
N SER A 520 -2.82 23.31 -40.38
CA SER A 520 -4.02 22.73 -41.00
C SER A 520 -4.89 23.85 -41.59
N ALA A 521 -5.54 23.59 -42.72
CA ALA A 521 -6.35 24.58 -43.45
C ALA A 521 -7.57 25.07 -42.65
N ASN A 522 -7.97 24.39 -41.58
CA ASN A 522 -9.18 24.69 -40.80
C ASN A 522 -9.00 25.78 -39.73
N THR A 523 -7.92 26.54 -39.73
CA THR A 523 -7.74 27.62 -38.74
C THR A 523 -8.51 28.88 -39.12
N THR A 524 -9.34 29.39 -38.20
CA THR A 524 -10.21 30.55 -38.40
C THR A 524 -9.58 31.90 -38.05
N GLU A 525 -8.36 31.91 -37.50
CA GLU A 525 -7.65 33.11 -37.02
C GLU A 525 -6.48 33.46 -37.94
N ASP A 526 -6.24 34.76 -38.12
CA ASP A 526 -5.08 35.27 -38.85
C ASP A 526 -3.84 35.28 -37.95
N TYR A 527 -2.74 34.70 -38.43
CA TYR A 527 -1.46 34.65 -37.69
C TYR A 527 -0.38 35.45 -38.41
N THR A 528 0.44 36.16 -37.63
CA THR A 528 1.70 36.70 -38.14
C THR A 528 2.78 35.62 -38.05
N VAL A 529 3.32 35.23 -39.20
CA VAL A 529 4.36 34.18 -39.29
C VAL A 529 5.71 34.80 -39.61
N THR A 530 6.72 34.52 -38.79
CA THR A 530 8.09 35.01 -38.99
C THR A 530 9.07 33.84 -38.99
N PHE A 531 10.03 33.86 -39.91
CA PHE A 531 11.16 32.93 -39.89
C PHE A 531 12.32 33.56 -39.12
N VAL A 532 12.88 32.81 -38.18
CA VAL A 532 14.02 33.25 -37.37
C VAL A 532 15.20 32.30 -37.62
N VAL A 533 16.35 32.89 -37.90
CA VAL A 533 17.63 32.20 -38.10
C VAL A 533 18.61 32.71 -37.04
N GLN A 534 19.41 31.82 -36.43
CA GLN A 534 20.23 32.17 -35.27
C GLN A 534 21.29 33.27 -35.52
N GLN A 535 21.81 33.39 -36.75
CA GLN A 535 22.76 34.44 -37.17
C GLN A 535 22.53 34.78 -38.65
N ASN A 536 23.05 35.92 -39.12
CA ASN A 536 22.86 36.40 -40.49
C ASN A 536 24.02 36.01 -41.43
N GLU A 537 25.21 35.68 -40.92
CA GLU A 537 26.40 35.31 -41.68
C GLU A 537 27.10 34.10 -41.04
N PHE A 538 27.57 33.14 -41.84
CA PHE A 538 28.11 31.86 -41.36
C PHE A 538 29.36 31.41 -42.14
N GLN A 539 30.24 30.68 -41.47
CA GLN A 539 31.39 30.02 -42.08
C GLN A 539 30.99 28.66 -42.68
N VAL A 540 31.70 28.23 -43.73
CA VAL A 540 31.49 26.93 -44.40
C VAL A 540 31.68 25.79 -43.38
N GLU A 541 30.89 24.71 -43.50
CA GLU A 541 30.84 23.54 -42.59
C GLU A 541 30.09 23.70 -41.24
N GLN A 542 29.40 24.82 -41.00
CA GLN A 542 28.55 24.97 -39.82
C GLN A 542 27.12 24.44 -40.02
N GLN A 543 26.56 23.88 -38.95
CA GLN A 543 25.14 23.51 -38.85
C GLN A 543 24.32 24.76 -38.52
N LEU A 544 23.34 25.05 -39.36
CA LEU A 544 22.40 26.14 -39.19
C LEU A 544 21.10 25.62 -38.56
N LYS A 545 20.49 26.45 -37.74
CA LYS A 545 19.16 26.22 -37.18
C LYS A 545 18.25 27.39 -37.54
N ALA A 546 17.13 27.06 -38.17
CA ALA A 546 16.04 27.99 -38.44
C ALA A 546 14.75 27.46 -37.83
N TYR A 547 13.83 28.34 -37.48
CA TYR A 547 12.49 27.95 -37.04
C TYR A 547 11.49 29.01 -37.49
N CYS A 548 10.22 28.61 -37.58
CA CYS A 548 9.13 29.54 -37.80
C CYS A 548 8.40 29.82 -36.49
N LYS A 549 7.94 31.07 -36.37
CA LYS A 549 7.28 31.62 -35.21
C LYS A 549 5.91 32.15 -35.65
N PHE A 550 4.85 31.58 -35.09
CA PHE A 550 3.47 32.03 -35.29
C PHE A 550 3.07 32.90 -34.10
N ILE A 551 2.50 34.07 -34.37
CA ILE A 551 2.06 35.05 -33.38
C ILE A 551 0.58 35.35 -33.64
N ASN A 552 -0.25 35.28 -32.60
CA ASN A 552 -1.66 35.64 -32.69
C ASN A 552 -1.92 37.11 -32.28
N HIS A 553 -3.18 37.53 -32.33
CA HIS A 553 -3.58 38.91 -32.06
C HIS A 553 -3.42 39.37 -30.59
N ILE A 554 -3.19 38.46 -29.63
CA ILE A 554 -2.85 38.78 -28.24
C ILE A 554 -1.34 38.70 -27.96
N GLU A 555 -0.52 38.76 -29.01
CA GLU A 555 0.95 38.76 -28.97
C GLU A 555 1.59 37.52 -28.33
N GLN A 556 0.85 36.41 -28.21
CA GLN A 556 1.41 35.14 -27.76
C GLN A 556 2.00 34.36 -28.94
N GLU A 557 3.13 33.70 -28.71
CA GLU A 557 3.92 33.06 -29.75
C GLU A 557 4.09 31.56 -29.56
N VAL A 558 4.18 30.84 -30.67
CA VAL A 558 4.61 29.44 -30.70
C VAL A 558 5.73 29.26 -31.72
N LYS A 559 6.76 28.52 -31.33
CA LYS A 559 7.93 28.21 -32.15
C LYS A 559 7.84 26.78 -32.66
N SER A 560 8.12 26.56 -33.94
CA SER A 560 8.27 25.23 -34.51
C SER A 560 9.47 24.48 -33.91
N GLU A 561 9.61 23.20 -34.24
CA GLU A 561 10.90 22.53 -34.09
C GLU A 561 11.97 23.17 -34.99
N ASP A 562 13.25 22.98 -34.61
CA ASP A 562 14.40 23.50 -35.34
C ASP A 562 14.53 22.79 -36.70
N ILE A 563 14.43 23.55 -37.79
CA ILE A 563 14.89 23.14 -39.12
C ILE A 563 16.42 23.14 -39.12
N THR A 564 17.01 21.98 -39.41
CA THR A 564 18.47 21.83 -39.44
C THR A 564 18.99 21.90 -40.88
N LEU A 565 19.85 22.89 -41.16
CA LEU A 565 20.43 23.06 -42.49
C LEU A 565 21.95 22.89 -42.45
N HIS A 566 22.48 22.12 -43.39
CA HIS A 566 23.93 21.91 -43.55
C HIS A 566 24.45 22.65 -44.77
N LEU A 567 25.33 23.63 -44.58
CA LEU A 567 25.95 24.37 -45.68
C LEU A 567 26.95 23.49 -46.44
N ILE A 568 26.79 23.42 -47.77
CA ILE A 568 27.71 22.71 -48.66
C ILE A 568 28.19 23.62 -49.80
N LEU A 569 29.43 23.38 -50.23
CA LEU A 569 30.01 24.05 -51.39
C LEU A 569 29.48 23.42 -52.68
N ALA A 570 29.40 24.21 -53.75
CA ALA A 570 28.89 23.75 -55.06
C ALA A 570 29.65 22.53 -55.62
N GLN A 571 30.93 22.39 -55.29
CA GLN A 571 31.80 21.30 -55.75
C GLN A 571 31.55 19.98 -55.02
N GLU A 572 30.89 19.99 -53.85
CA GLU A 572 30.66 18.82 -53.01
C GLU A 572 29.29 18.18 -53.22
N VAL A 573 28.47 18.74 -54.11
CA VAL A 573 27.13 18.25 -54.43
C VAL A 573 27.23 16.92 -55.19
N SER A 574 26.74 15.83 -54.57
CA SER A 574 26.66 14.50 -55.21
C SER A 574 25.22 14.15 -55.62
N CYS A 575 24.26 14.36 -54.73
CA CYS A 575 22.83 14.19 -55.00
C CYS A 575 22.20 15.57 -55.25
N SER A 576 21.61 15.76 -56.44
CA SER A 576 20.88 16.98 -56.79
C SER A 576 19.61 16.60 -57.55
N THR A 577 18.46 16.70 -56.87
CA THR A 577 17.14 16.47 -57.48
C THR A 577 16.17 17.57 -57.04
N SER A 578 14.96 17.60 -57.59
CA SER A 578 13.86 18.45 -57.10
C SER A 578 13.51 18.21 -55.62
N PHE A 579 13.98 17.10 -55.04
CA PHE A 579 13.77 16.77 -53.63
C PHE A 579 14.75 17.49 -52.70
N GLY A 580 15.94 17.87 -53.18
CA GLY A 580 16.98 18.52 -52.38
C GLY A 580 18.39 18.18 -52.84
N ILE A 581 19.36 18.87 -52.25
CA ILE A 581 20.78 18.81 -52.58
C ILE A 581 21.55 18.18 -51.40
N GLY A 582 22.62 17.41 -51.67
CA GLY A 582 23.47 16.83 -50.62
C GLY A 582 24.77 16.23 -51.13
N LYS A 583 25.78 16.15 -50.24
CA LYS A 583 27.03 15.40 -50.49
C LYS A 583 26.84 13.90 -50.33
N GLU A 584 27.79 13.10 -50.82
CA GLU A 584 27.70 11.64 -50.68
C GLU A 584 27.61 11.25 -49.19
N GLY A 585 26.65 10.37 -48.85
CA GLY A 585 26.37 9.99 -47.47
C GLY A 585 25.55 11.00 -46.65
N ALA A 586 25.23 12.18 -47.19
CA ALA A 586 24.37 13.16 -46.52
C ALA A 586 22.96 12.61 -46.30
N THR A 587 22.30 13.15 -45.27
CA THR A 587 20.94 12.80 -44.88
C THR A 587 19.98 13.94 -45.17
N LEU A 588 18.86 13.61 -45.82
CA LEU A 588 17.73 14.52 -46.05
C LEU A 588 16.53 13.94 -45.31
N ILE A 589 15.92 14.73 -44.43
CA ILE A 589 14.74 14.33 -43.65
C ILE A 589 13.59 15.23 -44.07
N LYS A 590 12.52 14.60 -44.58
CA LYS A 590 11.29 15.28 -44.99
C LYS A 590 10.10 14.78 -44.18
N PRO A 591 9.07 15.63 -43.98
CA PRO A 591 7.83 15.19 -43.37
C PRO A 591 7.07 14.21 -44.29
N CYS A 592 6.17 13.43 -43.71
CA CYS A 592 5.31 12.53 -44.47
C CYS A 592 4.23 13.34 -45.22
N ARG A 593 4.30 13.37 -46.55
CA ARG A 593 3.24 13.95 -47.40
C ARG A 593 2.28 12.84 -47.84
N GLY A 594 0.98 13.00 -47.56
CA GLY A 594 -0.07 12.18 -48.13
C GLY A 594 -0.27 12.54 -49.60
N LEU A 595 -0.03 11.60 -50.52
CA LEU A 595 -0.24 11.82 -51.96
C LEU A 595 -1.73 11.91 -52.35
N ASN A 596 -2.67 11.62 -51.44
CA ASN A 596 -4.12 11.57 -51.70
C ASN A 596 -4.97 11.86 -50.45
N ILE A 597 -4.71 12.92 -49.68
CA ILE A 597 -5.58 13.28 -48.54
C ILE A 597 -5.88 14.77 -48.59
N SER A 598 -7.16 15.12 -48.55
CA SER A 598 -7.66 16.47 -48.74
C SER A 598 -7.58 17.37 -47.51
N ASP A 599 -7.31 16.86 -46.29
CA ASP A 599 -7.35 17.70 -45.07
C ASP A 599 -6.48 17.25 -43.87
N GLY A 600 -5.54 16.30 -44.04
CA GLY A 600 -4.80 15.71 -42.90
C GLY A 600 -3.28 15.62 -43.08
N PHE A 601 -2.52 16.06 -42.07
CA PHE A 601 -1.08 15.78 -41.97
C PHE A 601 -0.84 14.38 -41.41
N ILE A 602 0.01 13.60 -42.07
CA ILE A 602 0.51 12.32 -41.55
C ILE A 602 1.75 12.61 -40.71
N ARG A 603 1.74 12.20 -39.44
CA ARG A 603 2.92 12.32 -38.57
C ARG A 603 3.99 11.31 -38.95
N GLY A 604 5.23 11.67 -38.62
CA GLY A 604 6.42 10.90 -38.95
C GLY A 604 7.30 11.62 -39.96
N ASN A 605 8.38 10.98 -40.35
CA ASN A 605 9.29 11.49 -41.35
C ASN A 605 9.86 10.37 -42.22
N VAL A 606 10.38 10.77 -43.37
CA VAL A 606 11.12 9.88 -44.26
C VAL A 606 12.57 10.33 -44.28
N ILE A 607 13.46 9.40 -43.95
CA ILE A 607 14.90 9.64 -43.94
C ILE A 607 15.49 9.12 -45.24
N TYR A 608 16.02 10.03 -46.04
CA TYR A 608 16.75 9.73 -47.26
C TYR A 608 18.25 9.82 -47.01
N LYS A 609 19.00 8.90 -47.62
CA LYS A 609 20.47 8.93 -47.62
C LYS A 609 20.97 9.05 -49.06
N CYS A 610 21.86 10.01 -49.28
CA CYS A 610 22.52 10.17 -50.58
C CYS A 610 23.49 9.00 -50.80
N SER A 611 23.20 8.18 -51.80
CA SER A 611 24.03 7.04 -52.19
C SER A 611 24.00 6.88 -53.70
N ASN A 612 25.19 6.81 -54.32
CA ASN A 612 25.35 6.69 -55.77
C ASN A 612 24.63 7.84 -56.52
N LYS A 613 24.86 9.10 -56.13
CA LYS A 613 24.27 10.30 -56.77
C LYS A 613 22.74 10.33 -56.78
N SER A 614 22.08 9.51 -55.97
CA SER A 614 20.62 9.45 -55.86
C SER A 614 20.18 9.39 -54.39
N TRP A 615 19.02 9.97 -54.09
CA TRP A 615 18.40 9.87 -52.78
C TRP A 615 17.70 8.53 -52.64
N LYS A 616 18.15 7.69 -51.69
CA LYS A 616 17.49 6.41 -51.36
C LYS A 616 16.82 6.49 -50.01
N ILE A 617 15.63 5.88 -49.86
CA ILE A 617 14.93 5.79 -48.59
C ILE A 617 15.75 4.88 -47.67
N ALA A 618 16.29 5.46 -46.59
CA ALA A 618 17.00 4.72 -45.56
C ALA A 618 16.02 4.20 -44.49
N ARG A 619 14.99 4.98 -44.18
CA ARG A 619 13.93 4.64 -43.23
C ARG A 619 12.65 5.41 -43.54
N ASN A 620 11.50 4.75 -43.40
CA ASN A 620 10.18 5.35 -43.53
C ASN A 620 9.44 5.19 -42.20
N ASP A 621 9.32 6.29 -41.45
CA ASP A 621 8.66 6.33 -40.15
C ASP A 621 7.29 7.02 -40.23
N CYS A 622 6.64 7.01 -41.40
CA CYS A 622 5.30 7.54 -41.57
C CYS A 622 4.25 6.64 -40.90
N LEU A 623 3.34 7.27 -40.16
CA LEU A 623 2.20 6.57 -39.56
C LEU A 623 1.14 6.23 -40.61
N SER A 624 0.39 5.15 -40.38
CA SER A 624 -0.84 4.93 -41.16
C SER A 624 -1.91 5.94 -40.74
N GLU A 625 -2.82 6.26 -41.66
CA GLU A 625 -3.89 7.24 -41.44
C GLU A 625 -4.74 6.88 -40.21
N SER A 626 -5.15 5.61 -40.08
CA SER A 626 -5.90 5.08 -38.94
C SER A 626 -5.19 5.35 -37.60
N ILE A 627 -3.88 5.12 -37.53
CA ILE A 627 -3.07 5.31 -36.31
C ILE A 627 -2.81 6.81 -36.04
N ASN A 628 -2.60 7.60 -37.10
CA ASN A 628 -2.45 9.05 -36.99
C ASN A 628 -3.72 9.72 -36.43
N ASN A 629 -4.90 9.26 -36.88
CA ASN A 629 -6.18 9.74 -36.37
C ASN A 629 -6.38 9.33 -34.91
N LEU A 630 -6.05 8.08 -34.54
CA LEU A 630 -6.07 7.63 -33.14
C LEU A 630 -5.17 8.49 -32.25
N MET A 631 -3.95 8.79 -32.69
CA MET A 631 -3.02 9.65 -31.96
C MET A 631 -3.58 11.05 -31.75
N THR A 632 -4.16 11.65 -32.79
CA THR A 632 -4.79 12.98 -32.71
C THR A 632 -5.96 12.98 -31.72
N SER A 633 -6.80 11.93 -31.75
CA SER A 633 -7.90 11.75 -30.80
C SER A 633 -7.41 11.56 -29.36
N ALA A 634 -6.32 10.81 -29.13
CA ALA A 634 -5.72 10.67 -27.80
C ALA A 634 -5.22 12.02 -27.23
N GLU A 635 -4.54 12.81 -28.06
CA GLU A 635 -4.06 14.13 -27.63
C GLU A 635 -5.21 15.07 -27.28
N SER A 636 -6.31 15.02 -28.05
CA SER A 636 -7.52 15.77 -27.74
C SER A 636 -8.17 15.28 -26.45
N LEU A 637 -8.26 13.96 -26.24
CA LEU A 637 -8.86 13.35 -25.06
C LEU A 637 -8.12 13.73 -23.78
N VAL A 638 -6.78 13.56 -23.75
CA VAL A 638 -5.95 13.83 -22.56
C VAL A 638 -6.00 15.31 -22.16
N LYS A 639 -6.23 16.20 -23.13
CA LYS A 639 -6.35 17.64 -22.90
C LYS A 639 -7.81 18.08 -22.69
N SER A 640 -8.78 17.17 -22.73
CA SER A 640 -10.21 17.50 -22.61
C SER A 640 -10.62 17.68 -21.14
N PRO A 641 -11.55 18.61 -20.83
CA PRO A 641 -12.13 18.73 -19.49
C PRO A 641 -12.94 17.50 -19.05
N GLU A 642 -13.39 16.66 -20.00
CA GLU A 642 -14.21 15.46 -19.78
C GLU A 642 -13.43 14.16 -20.08
N ALA A 643 -12.10 14.20 -19.94
CA ALA A 643 -11.21 13.09 -20.29
C ALA A 643 -11.63 11.75 -19.65
N LYS A 644 -12.01 11.75 -18.37
CA LYS A 644 -12.46 10.55 -17.64
C LYS A 644 -13.71 9.92 -18.29
N ALA A 645 -14.73 10.73 -18.59
CA ALA A 645 -16.00 10.24 -19.14
C ALA A 645 -15.86 9.69 -20.56
N ASN A 646 -14.96 10.27 -21.36
CA ASN A 646 -14.76 9.88 -22.76
C ASN A 646 -13.73 8.74 -22.95
N LEU A 647 -12.95 8.42 -21.92
CA LEU A 647 -11.89 7.41 -21.97
C LEU A 647 -12.38 6.01 -22.37
N PRO A 648 -13.48 5.45 -21.81
CA PRO A 648 -13.94 4.10 -22.18
C PRO A 648 -14.29 3.98 -23.67
N ASN A 649 -14.95 5.00 -24.23
CA ASN A 649 -15.31 5.04 -25.66
C ASN A 649 -14.07 5.09 -26.55
N TYR A 650 -13.08 5.92 -26.19
CA TYR A 650 -11.83 6.03 -26.93
C TYR A 650 -11.03 4.72 -26.89
N LEU A 651 -10.94 4.08 -25.70
CA LEU A 651 -10.28 2.79 -25.57
C LEU A 651 -10.94 1.74 -26.48
N ALA A 652 -12.28 1.69 -26.53
CA ALA A 652 -13.00 0.76 -27.39
C ALA A 652 -12.66 0.96 -28.88
N GLU A 653 -12.61 2.22 -29.33
CA GLU A 653 -12.19 2.60 -30.68
C GLU A 653 -10.72 2.19 -30.95
N LEU A 654 -9.82 2.43 -30.01
CA LEU A 654 -8.41 2.07 -30.08
C LEU A 654 -8.24 0.56 -30.30
N LYS A 655 -8.97 -0.28 -29.55
CA LYS A 655 -8.95 -1.74 -29.71
C LYS A 655 -9.47 -2.18 -31.07
N GLU A 656 -10.58 -1.60 -31.54
CA GLU A 656 -11.15 -1.97 -32.83
C GLU A 656 -10.23 -1.61 -34.00
N LYS A 657 -9.72 -0.37 -34.03
CA LYS A 657 -8.84 0.13 -35.10
C LYS A 657 -7.48 -0.58 -35.11
N THR A 658 -6.90 -0.84 -33.94
CA THR A 658 -5.62 -1.56 -33.85
C THR A 658 -5.76 -3.00 -34.35
N ARG A 659 -6.88 -3.68 -34.04
CA ARG A 659 -7.17 -5.00 -34.59
C ARG A 659 -7.26 -5.00 -36.12
N LYS A 660 -7.83 -3.95 -36.72
CA LYS A 660 -7.92 -3.82 -38.19
C LYS A 660 -6.54 -3.54 -38.82
N GLU A 661 -5.69 -2.76 -38.15
CA GLU A 661 -4.35 -2.35 -38.62
C GLU A 661 -3.22 -3.32 -38.22
N GLN A 662 -3.55 -4.52 -37.72
CA GLN A 662 -2.59 -5.46 -37.12
C GLN A 662 -1.34 -5.69 -37.99
N ASN A 663 -1.53 -5.86 -39.30
CA ASN A 663 -0.44 -6.10 -40.27
C ASN A 663 0.45 -4.87 -40.51
N ASN A 664 -0.12 -3.66 -40.49
CA ASN A 664 0.65 -2.42 -40.66
C ASN A 664 1.48 -2.09 -39.41
N ILE A 665 1.01 -2.51 -38.23
CA ILE A 665 1.72 -2.34 -36.95
C ILE A 665 2.90 -3.31 -36.83
N SER A 666 2.76 -4.59 -37.27
CA SER A 666 3.86 -5.56 -37.18
C SER A 666 5.05 -5.22 -38.07
N HIS A 667 4.82 -4.54 -39.21
CA HIS A 667 5.86 -4.23 -40.19
C HIS A 667 6.42 -2.80 -40.08
N SER A 668 5.77 -1.91 -39.31
CA SER A 668 6.20 -0.52 -39.12
C SER A 668 6.52 -0.23 -37.65
N PRO A 669 7.81 -0.10 -37.29
CA PRO A 669 8.22 0.31 -35.94
C PRO A 669 7.62 1.64 -35.50
N ALA A 670 7.35 2.56 -36.44
CA ALA A 670 6.73 3.85 -36.17
C ALA A 670 5.26 3.71 -35.72
N ASN A 671 4.47 2.86 -36.39
CA ASN A 671 3.09 2.57 -35.98
C ASN A 671 3.04 1.93 -34.59
N LEU A 672 3.94 0.98 -34.32
CA LEU A 672 4.05 0.35 -33.00
C LEU A 672 4.44 1.37 -31.91
N GLY A 673 5.42 2.22 -32.18
CA GLY A 673 5.83 3.31 -31.27
C GLY A 673 4.70 4.31 -31.01
N ALA A 674 3.89 4.61 -32.02
CA ALA A 674 2.72 5.48 -31.89
C ALA A 674 1.66 4.87 -30.96
N ILE A 675 1.35 3.58 -31.08
CA ILE A 675 0.41 2.90 -30.17
C ILE A 675 0.89 2.95 -28.72
N VAL A 676 2.17 2.66 -28.47
CA VAL A 676 2.74 2.73 -27.12
C VAL A 676 2.66 4.15 -26.57
N THR A 677 2.95 5.15 -27.41
CA THR A 677 2.84 6.57 -27.03
C THR A 677 1.39 6.97 -26.72
N ILE A 678 0.40 6.44 -27.47
CA ILE A 678 -1.02 6.65 -27.17
C ILE A 678 -1.38 6.08 -25.79
N LEU A 679 -0.96 4.84 -25.52
CA LEU A 679 -1.20 4.19 -24.22
C LEU A 679 -0.57 4.98 -23.08
N ASP A 680 0.64 5.50 -23.30
CA ASP A 680 1.33 6.37 -22.35
C ASP A 680 0.55 7.65 -22.05
N MET A 681 0.10 8.35 -23.10
CA MET A 681 -0.69 9.57 -22.96
C MET A 681 -1.98 9.34 -22.16
N VAL A 682 -2.74 8.28 -22.46
CA VAL A 682 -4.02 8.01 -21.78
C VAL A 682 -3.86 7.36 -20.41
N SER A 683 -2.68 6.80 -20.07
CA SER A 683 -2.41 6.13 -18.80
C SER A 683 -2.57 7.03 -17.56
N SER A 684 -2.45 8.35 -17.73
CA SER A 684 -2.57 9.32 -16.63
C SER A 684 -4.02 9.75 -16.37
N ILE A 685 -4.98 9.32 -17.19
CA ILE A 685 -6.39 9.66 -17.01
C ILE A 685 -6.98 8.70 -15.96
N PRO A 686 -7.60 9.20 -14.87
CA PRO A 686 -8.33 8.35 -13.93
C PRO A 686 -9.38 7.52 -14.63
N ALA A 687 -9.41 6.22 -14.34
CA ALA A 687 -10.31 5.27 -15.00
C ALA A 687 -11.08 4.46 -13.95
N ASP A 688 -12.37 4.29 -14.15
CA ASP A 688 -13.18 3.41 -13.30
C ASP A 688 -12.87 1.94 -13.66
N ALA A 689 -12.76 1.10 -12.63
CA ALA A 689 -12.40 -0.32 -12.73
C ALA A 689 -13.52 -1.21 -13.29
N GLU A 690 -14.11 -0.81 -14.41
CA GLU A 690 -15.06 -1.63 -15.16
C GLU A 690 -14.32 -2.66 -16.02
N GLU A 691 -14.90 -3.86 -16.15
CA GLU A 691 -14.29 -4.97 -16.87
C GLU A 691 -13.96 -4.62 -18.33
N VAL A 692 -14.83 -3.84 -18.99
CA VAL A 692 -14.62 -3.37 -20.38
C VAL A 692 -13.40 -2.45 -20.46
N THR A 693 -13.27 -1.49 -19.55
CA THR A 693 -12.15 -0.53 -19.52
C THR A 693 -10.82 -1.24 -19.29
N ILE A 694 -10.78 -2.24 -18.41
CA ILE A 694 -9.57 -3.02 -18.09
C ILE A 694 -9.26 -4.05 -19.19
N GLN A 695 -10.23 -4.66 -19.85
CA GLN A 695 -9.90 -5.55 -20.97
C GLN A 695 -9.33 -4.80 -22.17
N VAL A 696 -9.82 -3.58 -22.41
CA VAL A 696 -9.49 -2.83 -23.63
C VAL A 696 -8.12 -2.14 -23.54
N SER A 697 -7.74 -1.56 -22.40
CA SER A 697 -6.40 -0.95 -22.24
C SER A 697 -5.26 -1.97 -22.23
N PHE A 698 -5.53 -3.24 -21.84
CA PHE A 698 -4.48 -4.25 -21.67
C PHE A 698 -4.31 -5.20 -22.87
N ILE A 699 -5.34 -5.43 -23.70
CA ILE A 699 -5.28 -6.36 -24.86
C ILE A 699 -4.38 -5.86 -26.01
N LEU A 700 -4.11 -4.56 -26.11
CA LEU A 700 -3.21 -4.02 -27.16
C LEU A 700 -1.73 -4.38 -26.97
N SER A 701 -1.34 -4.84 -25.78
CA SER A 701 0.06 -4.74 -25.36
C SER A 701 1.02 -5.84 -25.85
N LEU A 702 0.61 -7.03 -26.31
CA LEU A 702 1.58 -8.17 -26.35
C LEU A 702 1.45 -9.20 -27.49
N THR A 703 1.06 -8.80 -28.71
CA THR A 703 1.21 -9.66 -29.91
C THR A 703 2.46 -9.38 -30.76
N TYR A 704 3.32 -8.42 -30.37
CA TYR A 704 4.39 -7.91 -31.23
C TYR A 704 5.80 -8.03 -30.65
N SER A 705 6.79 -8.12 -31.55
CA SER A 705 8.22 -8.03 -31.23
C SER A 705 8.60 -6.55 -31.07
N TYR A 706 8.57 -6.03 -29.85
CA TYR A 706 8.87 -4.62 -29.58
C TYR A 706 10.38 -4.33 -29.63
N GLN A 707 10.74 -3.13 -30.06
CA GLN A 707 12.10 -2.62 -29.90
C GLN A 707 12.38 -2.24 -28.44
N LYS A 708 13.65 -2.30 -28.03
CA LYS A 708 14.12 -2.07 -26.65
C LYS A 708 13.59 -0.81 -25.94
N PRO A 709 13.54 0.40 -26.54
CA PRO A 709 13.03 1.59 -25.82
C PRO A 709 11.50 1.59 -25.68
N THR A 710 10.76 1.04 -26.64
CA THR A 710 9.29 0.98 -26.62
C THR A 710 8.74 0.03 -25.56
N SER A 711 9.47 -1.02 -25.17
CA SER A 711 9.02 -1.95 -24.12
C SER A 711 9.10 -1.35 -22.71
N SER A 712 10.10 -0.50 -22.44
CA SER A 712 10.19 0.23 -21.17
C SER A 712 9.05 1.24 -21.02
N LEU A 713 8.74 1.99 -22.10
CA LEU A 713 7.65 2.96 -22.08
C LEU A 713 6.30 2.27 -21.83
N LEU A 714 6.03 1.16 -22.54
CA LEU A 714 4.81 0.38 -22.34
C LEU A 714 4.62 -0.09 -20.89
N LEU A 715 5.70 -0.54 -20.24
CA LEU A 715 5.64 -0.96 -18.84
C LEU A 715 5.29 0.20 -17.91
N ASP A 716 5.89 1.38 -18.13
CA ASP A 716 5.60 2.60 -17.36
C ASP A 716 4.13 3.05 -17.55
N SER A 717 3.64 3.03 -18.79
CA SER A 717 2.25 3.37 -19.11
C SER A 717 1.26 2.45 -18.39
N VAL A 718 1.54 1.16 -18.28
CA VAL A 718 0.67 0.24 -17.54
C VAL A 718 0.75 0.49 -16.03
N GLU A 719 1.93 0.75 -15.46
CA GLU A 719 2.04 1.13 -14.04
C GLU A 719 1.25 2.40 -13.73
N ASN A 720 1.33 3.38 -14.62
CA ASN A 720 0.66 4.66 -14.45
C ASN A 720 -0.86 4.51 -14.54
N PHE A 721 -1.35 3.67 -15.47
CA PHE A 721 -2.77 3.34 -15.57
C PHE A 721 -3.29 2.64 -14.30
N THR A 722 -2.56 1.67 -13.76
CA THR A 722 -3.00 0.95 -12.55
C THR A 722 -2.99 1.82 -11.30
N ARG A 723 -2.11 2.82 -11.20
CA ARG A 723 -2.10 3.82 -10.11
C ARG A 723 -3.34 4.72 -10.15
N HIS A 724 -3.86 5.02 -11.34
CA HIS A 724 -5.01 5.90 -11.55
C HIS A 724 -6.36 5.14 -11.63
N LEU A 725 -6.35 3.82 -11.39
CA LEU A 725 -7.53 2.98 -11.44
C LEU A 725 -8.39 3.16 -10.17
N GLN A 726 -9.64 3.60 -10.36
CA GLN A 726 -10.60 3.86 -9.30
C GLN A 726 -11.54 2.67 -9.09
N PRO A 727 -11.77 2.23 -7.85
CA PRO A 727 -12.62 1.06 -7.59
C PRO A 727 -14.10 1.37 -7.82
N VAL A 728 -14.80 0.43 -8.45
CA VAL A 728 -16.26 0.49 -8.60
C VAL A 728 -16.88 -0.44 -7.56
N ASN A 729 -17.83 0.07 -6.78
CA ASN A 729 -18.47 -0.68 -5.67
C ASN A 729 -17.46 -1.32 -4.70
N ASN A 730 -16.36 -0.61 -4.38
CA ASN A 730 -15.27 -1.11 -3.53
C ASN A 730 -14.60 -2.40 -4.03
N THR A 731 -14.60 -2.65 -5.33
CA THR A 731 -13.98 -3.84 -5.93
C THR A 731 -13.11 -3.48 -7.15
N ILE A 732 -12.10 -4.34 -7.41
CA ILE A 732 -11.31 -4.35 -8.63
C ILE A 732 -11.49 -5.74 -9.26
N PRO A 733 -12.18 -5.88 -10.40
CA PRO A 733 -12.43 -7.18 -11.00
C PRO A 733 -11.13 -7.80 -11.51
N PRO A 734 -10.90 -9.11 -11.30
CA PRO A 734 -9.73 -9.79 -11.85
C PRO A 734 -9.86 -9.91 -13.37
N VAL A 735 -8.77 -9.70 -14.10
CA VAL A 735 -8.72 -9.82 -15.56
C VAL A 735 -7.62 -10.79 -15.95
N SER A 736 -7.96 -11.77 -16.79
CA SER A 736 -7.01 -12.75 -17.32
C SER A 736 -7.02 -12.70 -18.85
N ALA A 737 -5.82 -12.55 -19.42
CA ALA A 737 -5.55 -12.61 -20.85
C ALA A 737 -4.36 -13.55 -21.11
N ASN A 738 -4.17 -13.99 -22.36
CA ASN A 738 -3.12 -14.96 -22.71
C ASN A 738 -1.69 -14.54 -22.33
N SER A 739 -1.43 -13.23 -22.24
CA SER A 739 -0.11 -12.67 -21.96
C SER A 739 0.01 -11.92 -20.64
N LEU A 740 -1.10 -11.74 -19.91
CA LEU A 740 -1.17 -10.88 -18.73
C LEU A 740 -2.31 -11.28 -17.79
N GLN A 741 -2.08 -11.13 -16.48
CA GLN A 741 -3.13 -11.28 -15.46
C GLN A 741 -3.10 -10.08 -14.49
N LEU A 742 -4.26 -9.51 -14.22
CA LEU A 742 -4.45 -8.42 -13.27
C LEU A 742 -5.35 -8.89 -12.12
N GLN A 743 -4.91 -8.63 -10.90
CA GLN A 743 -5.72 -8.82 -9.70
C GLN A 743 -5.49 -7.64 -8.77
N GLY A 744 -6.53 -7.24 -8.03
CA GLY A 744 -6.44 -6.12 -7.11
C GLY A 744 -7.38 -6.25 -5.93
N ARG A 745 -7.28 -5.29 -5.02
CA ARG A 745 -8.10 -5.19 -3.81
C ARG A 745 -8.23 -3.72 -3.37
N VAL A 746 -9.34 -3.40 -2.73
CA VAL A 746 -9.57 -2.12 -2.04
C VAL A 746 -9.39 -2.29 -0.54
N VAL A 747 -8.73 -1.32 0.09
CA VAL A 747 -8.57 -1.21 1.54
C VAL A 747 -9.81 -0.51 2.11
N THR A 748 -10.67 -1.27 2.79
CA THR A 748 -11.90 -0.78 3.43
C THR A 748 -11.71 -0.65 4.94
N GLU A 749 -12.55 0.15 5.61
CA GLU A 749 -12.58 0.19 7.08
C GLU A 749 -12.76 -1.22 7.65
N ASN A 750 -11.91 -1.59 8.62
CA ASN A 750 -11.95 -2.85 9.38
C ASN A 750 -11.56 -4.15 8.65
N ASN A 751 -10.94 -4.08 7.47
CA ASN A 751 -10.49 -5.29 6.75
C ASN A 751 -9.04 -5.16 6.24
N TYR A 752 -8.08 -5.25 7.16
CA TYR A 752 -6.63 -5.15 6.92
C TYR A 752 -5.94 -6.50 6.61
N THR A 753 -6.67 -7.49 6.13
CA THR A 753 -6.08 -8.82 5.87
C THR A 753 -4.98 -8.77 4.82
N ASP A 754 -4.01 -9.70 4.93
CA ASP A 754 -2.87 -9.82 4.02
C ASP A 754 -3.29 -9.80 2.55
N TYR A 755 -2.47 -9.18 1.71
CA TYR A 755 -2.61 -9.28 0.26
C TYR A 755 -1.74 -10.45 -0.21
N ASN A 756 -2.40 -11.57 -0.53
CA ASN A 756 -1.75 -12.78 -1.04
C ASN A 756 -2.42 -13.19 -2.36
N LYS A 757 -1.74 -12.98 -3.49
CA LYS A 757 -2.26 -13.24 -4.84
C LYS A 757 -1.30 -14.09 -5.66
N ASN A 758 -1.84 -15.14 -6.27
CA ASN A 758 -1.11 -16.05 -7.15
C ASN A 758 -1.44 -15.75 -8.61
N PHE A 759 -0.41 -15.71 -9.43
CA PHE A 759 -0.49 -15.52 -10.87
C PHE A 759 0.18 -16.69 -11.58
N SER A 760 -0.38 -17.11 -12.70
CA SER A 760 0.12 -18.22 -13.51
C SER A 760 0.17 -17.87 -15.00
N SER A 761 1.24 -18.27 -15.66
CA SER A 761 1.42 -18.14 -17.11
C SER A 761 0.95 -19.41 -17.83
N THR A 762 0.68 -19.30 -19.13
CA THR A 762 0.41 -20.45 -20.02
C THR A 762 1.59 -21.43 -20.12
N GLU A 763 2.81 -20.99 -19.74
CA GLU A 763 4.03 -21.83 -19.67
C GLU A 763 4.22 -22.50 -18.29
N ASN A 764 3.17 -22.58 -17.45
CA ASN A 764 3.20 -23.12 -16.07
C ASN A 764 4.13 -22.39 -15.08
N LEU A 765 4.71 -21.25 -15.45
CA LEU A 765 5.43 -20.38 -14.52
C LEU A 765 4.44 -19.69 -13.59
N THR A 766 4.80 -19.58 -12.32
CA THR A 766 3.97 -18.93 -11.30
C THR A 766 4.75 -17.84 -10.56
N VAL A 767 4.03 -16.81 -10.12
CA VAL A 767 4.53 -15.81 -9.19
C VAL A 767 3.47 -15.55 -8.11
N ASN A 768 3.89 -15.64 -6.85
CA ASN A 768 3.08 -15.24 -5.71
C ASN A 768 3.51 -13.84 -5.26
N VAL A 769 2.54 -12.96 -4.97
CA VAL A 769 2.77 -11.65 -4.37
C VAL A 769 2.17 -11.63 -2.98
N PHE A 770 2.99 -11.30 -1.99
CA PHE A 770 2.62 -11.21 -0.59
C PHE A 770 2.97 -9.83 -0.01
N ILE A 771 1.97 -9.17 0.56
CA ILE A 771 2.11 -7.94 1.37
C ILE A 771 1.38 -8.18 2.69
N GLY A 772 2.10 -8.03 3.81
CA GLY A 772 1.56 -8.28 5.14
C GLY A 772 0.63 -7.18 5.64
N GLU A 773 -0.26 -7.53 6.56
CA GLU A 773 -1.23 -6.65 7.22
C GLU A 773 -0.59 -5.37 7.77
N SER A 774 0.60 -5.47 8.37
CA SER A 774 1.31 -4.32 8.95
C SER A 774 1.59 -3.21 7.94
N GLU A 775 1.84 -3.55 6.67
CA GLU A 775 2.05 -2.56 5.59
C GLU A 775 0.70 -1.98 5.12
N ILE A 776 -0.35 -2.82 5.06
CA ILE A 776 -1.70 -2.42 4.63
C ILE A 776 -2.36 -1.47 5.64
N GLN A 777 -2.14 -1.67 6.94
CA GLN A 777 -2.61 -0.77 8.01
C GLN A 777 -2.05 0.66 7.88
N THR A 778 -0.94 0.84 7.16
CA THR A 778 -0.38 2.18 6.93
C THR A 778 -1.05 2.95 5.78
N LEU A 779 -1.90 2.29 4.99
CA LEU A 779 -2.57 2.88 3.84
C LEU A 779 -3.82 3.66 4.27
N THR A 780 -4.14 4.71 3.53
CA THR A 780 -5.37 5.49 3.72
C THR A 780 -6.61 4.68 3.32
N GLN A 781 -7.76 4.99 3.92
CA GLN A 781 -9.04 4.39 3.52
C GLN A 781 -9.30 4.58 2.02
N ASN A 782 -9.92 3.58 1.38
CA ASN A 782 -10.18 3.51 -0.06
C ASN A 782 -8.94 3.42 -0.96
N SER A 783 -7.76 3.15 -0.40
CA SER A 783 -6.58 2.83 -1.22
C SER A 783 -6.78 1.52 -1.96
N THR A 784 -6.22 1.43 -3.16
CA THR A 784 -6.26 0.24 -4.02
C THR A 784 -4.87 -0.35 -4.15
N ILE A 785 -4.77 -1.68 -4.05
CA ILE A 785 -3.55 -2.45 -4.32
C ILE A 785 -3.84 -3.25 -5.60
N VAL A 786 -3.05 -3.03 -6.65
CA VAL A 786 -3.24 -3.69 -7.95
C VAL A 786 -1.92 -4.31 -8.39
N SER A 787 -1.95 -5.61 -8.70
CA SER A 787 -0.80 -6.35 -9.22
C SER A 787 -1.08 -6.88 -10.62
N VAL A 788 -0.09 -6.75 -11.50
CA VAL A 788 -0.16 -7.11 -12.91
C VAL A 788 1.03 -7.99 -13.27
N MET A 789 0.76 -9.22 -13.71
CA MET A 789 1.74 -10.19 -14.16
C MET A 789 1.84 -10.18 -15.68
N TYR A 790 3.06 -10.15 -16.22
CA TYR A 790 3.34 -10.23 -17.66
C TYR A 790 4.10 -11.52 -17.98
N SER A 791 3.60 -12.30 -18.94
CA SER A 791 4.23 -13.57 -19.30
C SER A 791 5.38 -13.45 -20.29
N LYS A 792 5.32 -12.47 -21.21
CA LYS A 792 6.30 -12.32 -22.32
C LYS A 792 7.13 -11.04 -22.28
N LEU A 793 6.69 -10.01 -21.56
CA LEU A 793 7.34 -8.69 -21.56
C LEU A 793 8.76 -8.73 -20.95
N ALA A 794 8.98 -9.61 -19.97
CA ALA A 794 10.27 -9.75 -19.29
C ALA A 794 11.43 -10.05 -20.26
N HIS A 795 11.17 -10.85 -21.31
CA HIS A 795 12.16 -11.22 -22.34
C HIS A 795 12.36 -10.16 -23.44
N ILE A 796 11.63 -9.04 -23.40
CA ILE A 796 11.72 -7.96 -24.40
C ILE A 796 12.43 -6.73 -23.83
N LEU A 797 12.50 -6.62 -22.50
CA LEU A 797 13.21 -5.54 -21.83
C LEU A 797 14.73 -5.66 -22.02
N PRO A 798 15.47 -4.56 -22.25
CA PRO A 798 16.91 -4.63 -22.48
C PRO A 798 17.70 -5.17 -21.27
N TRP A 799 18.48 -6.24 -21.46
CA TRP A 799 19.50 -6.72 -20.52
C TRP A 799 20.90 -6.72 -21.14
N ASN A 800 21.91 -6.84 -20.28
CA ASN A 800 23.32 -7.00 -20.67
C ASN A 800 23.73 -8.46 -20.47
N GLU A 801 24.27 -9.10 -21.51
CA GLU A 801 24.87 -10.44 -21.43
C GLU A 801 26.03 -10.45 -20.42
N PRO A 802 26.09 -11.42 -19.49
CA PRO A 802 25.61 -12.81 -19.64
C PRO A 802 24.39 -13.23 -18.78
N GLU A 803 23.72 -12.32 -18.08
CA GLU A 803 22.59 -12.66 -17.19
C GLU A 803 21.26 -12.73 -17.95
N CYS A 804 20.47 -13.79 -17.72
CA CYS A 804 19.21 -14.04 -18.42
C CYS A 804 18.02 -13.88 -17.47
N VAL A 805 16.91 -13.33 -17.98
CA VAL A 805 15.63 -13.27 -17.25
C VAL A 805 15.04 -14.68 -17.15
N ASN A 806 14.89 -15.19 -15.93
CA ASN A 806 14.50 -16.57 -15.64
C ASN A 806 13.18 -16.72 -14.86
N GLY A 807 12.34 -15.68 -14.86
CA GLY A 807 11.03 -15.70 -14.23
C GLY A 807 10.06 -14.72 -14.88
N LEU A 808 8.85 -14.66 -14.33
CA LEU A 808 7.82 -13.72 -14.76
C LEU A 808 8.17 -12.28 -14.38
N LEU A 809 7.54 -11.32 -15.04
CA LEU A 809 7.58 -9.91 -14.65
C LEU A 809 6.29 -9.58 -13.90
N ILE A 810 6.40 -9.00 -12.71
CA ILE A 810 5.26 -8.58 -11.89
C ILE A 810 5.39 -7.12 -11.51
N THR A 811 4.35 -6.33 -11.75
CA THR A 811 4.22 -4.96 -11.26
C THR A 811 3.19 -4.95 -10.13
N THR A 812 3.43 -4.18 -9.07
CA THR A 812 2.43 -3.91 -8.04
C THR A 812 2.39 -2.42 -7.75
N THR A 813 1.20 -1.84 -7.75
CA THR A 813 0.96 -0.41 -7.54
C THR A 813 -0.05 -0.17 -6.44
N VAL A 814 0.10 0.95 -5.75
CA VAL A 814 -0.80 1.41 -4.71
C VAL A 814 -1.21 2.84 -5.03
N SER A 815 -2.50 3.18 -4.90
CA SER A 815 -3.02 4.52 -5.24
C SER A 815 -2.72 5.60 -4.18
N SER A 816 -2.01 5.27 -3.11
CA SER A 816 -1.64 6.21 -2.04
C SER A 816 -0.42 7.06 -2.43
N ASN A 817 -0.48 8.37 -2.14
CA ASN A 817 0.55 9.35 -2.47
C ASN A 817 1.73 9.33 -1.47
N ARG A 818 2.30 8.15 -1.21
CA ARG A 818 3.39 7.98 -0.23
C ARG A 818 4.70 7.65 -0.94
N SER A 819 5.73 8.42 -0.65
CA SER A 819 7.11 8.23 -1.13
C SER A 819 7.92 7.26 -0.25
N GLN A 820 7.26 6.41 0.55
CA GLN A 820 7.91 5.66 1.63
C GLN A 820 8.35 4.26 1.22
N LYS A 821 9.32 3.70 1.95
CA LYS A 821 9.74 2.29 1.83
C LYS A 821 8.52 1.40 2.09
N PHE A 822 8.27 0.45 1.20
CA PHE A 822 7.11 -0.44 1.24
C PHE A 822 7.59 -1.87 1.05
N ASN A 823 7.40 -2.73 2.05
CA ASN A 823 7.93 -4.09 2.01
C ASN A 823 6.99 -5.01 1.24
N ILE A 824 7.55 -5.76 0.31
CA ILE A 824 6.81 -6.69 -0.55
C ILE A 824 7.67 -7.94 -0.77
N ASN A 825 7.03 -9.10 -0.62
CA ASN A 825 7.66 -10.39 -0.87
C ASN A 825 7.04 -11.03 -2.10
N MET A 826 7.88 -11.56 -2.98
CA MET A 826 7.43 -12.30 -4.16
C MET A 826 8.13 -13.64 -4.23
N THR A 827 7.39 -14.68 -4.63
CA THR A 827 7.96 -16.01 -4.84
C THR A 827 7.82 -16.37 -6.31
N PHE A 828 8.95 -16.48 -7.01
CA PHE A 828 9.02 -16.79 -8.44
C PHE A 828 9.41 -18.24 -8.66
N THR A 829 8.74 -18.91 -9.59
CA THR A 829 9.17 -20.21 -10.13
C THR A 829 10.23 -20.01 -11.20
N LYS A 830 11.31 -20.80 -11.16
CA LYS A 830 12.40 -20.74 -12.14
C LYS A 830 11.94 -21.30 -13.49
N LYS A 831 12.19 -20.57 -14.58
CA LYS A 831 11.93 -21.08 -15.94
C LYS A 831 12.92 -22.16 -16.34
N ASP A 832 14.18 -21.95 -16.03
CA ASP A 832 15.26 -22.93 -16.19
C ASP A 832 15.95 -23.15 -14.84
N SER A 833 15.69 -24.30 -14.22
CA SER A 833 16.27 -24.68 -12.93
C SER A 833 17.77 -25.03 -13.01
N SER A 834 18.33 -25.12 -14.22
CA SER A 834 19.77 -25.34 -14.44
C SER A 834 20.60 -24.08 -14.20
N LEU A 835 20.01 -22.89 -14.32
CA LEU A 835 20.69 -21.62 -14.03
C LEU A 835 20.94 -21.48 -12.52
N LYS A 836 22.01 -20.75 -12.14
CA LYS A 836 22.40 -20.51 -10.74
C LYS A 836 22.59 -19.02 -10.46
N MET A 837 22.80 -18.67 -9.20
CA MET A 837 23.01 -17.29 -8.72
C MET A 837 21.79 -16.41 -8.99
N ALA A 838 20.65 -16.74 -8.38
CA ALA A 838 19.44 -15.94 -8.53
C ALA A 838 19.62 -14.53 -7.94
N GLN A 839 19.33 -13.52 -8.76
CA GLN A 839 19.24 -12.12 -8.35
C GLN A 839 17.80 -11.64 -8.50
N CYS A 840 17.27 -11.03 -7.44
CA CYS A 840 16.00 -10.31 -7.49
C CYS A 840 16.27 -8.91 -8.02
N VAL A 841 15.67 -8.61 -9.17
CA VAL A 841 15.87 -7.34 -9.86
C VAL A 841 14.55 -6.60 -10.02
N PHE A 842 14.67 -5.29 -10.17
CA PHE A 842 13.57 -4.45 -10.58
C PHE A 842 13.92 -3.61 -11.80
N TRP A 843 12.89 -3.18 -12.53
CA TRP A 843 13.06 -2.29 -13.67
C TRP A 843 13.16 -0.84 -13.21
N ASN A 844 14.33 -0.24 -13.41
CA ASN A 844 14.61 1.14 -13.07
C ASN A 844 14.51 2.04 -14.31
N PHE A 845 13.41 2.77 -14.45
CA PHE A 845 13.12 3.67 -15.57
C PHE A 845 14.14 4.82 -15.74
N THR A 846 14.90 5.19 -14.69
CA THR A 846 15.84 6.32 -14.73
C THR A 846 17.17 6.01 -15.43
N LEU A 847 17.51 4.72 -15.59
CA LEU A 847 18.76 4.30 -16.21
C LEU A 847 18.74 4.57 -17.74
N ASN A 848 19.92 4.56 -18.36
CA ASN A 848 20.08 4.71 -19.83
C ASN A 848 19.42 5.95 -20.43
N LYS A 849 19.53 7.12 -19.79
CA LYS A 849 18.90 8.39 -20.22
C LYS A 849 17.37 8.28 -20.37
N GLY A 850 16.70 7.57 -19.45
CA GLY A 850 15.26 7.32 -19.50
C GLY A 850 14.86 6.09 -20.33
N GLY A 851 15.82 5.30 -20.82
CA GLY A 851 15.57 4.05 -21.54
C GLY A 851 15.35 2.82 -20.66
N GLY A 852 15.47 2.97 -19.33
CA GLY A 852 15.27 1.90 -18.37
C GLY A 852 16.43 0.89 -18.26
N GLY A 853 16.47 0.13 -17.17
CA GLY A 853 17.42 -0.98 -16.97
C GLY A 853 17.18 -1.76 -15.68
N TRP A 854 17.67 -3.00 -15.61
CA TRP A 854 17.57 -3.85 -14.41
C TRP A 854 18.51 -3.37 -13.29
N ASP A 855 18.02 -3.36 -12.06
CA ASP A 855 18.73 -2.94 -10.85
C ASP A 855 18.39 -3.87 -9.67
N THR A 856 19.29 -4.02 -8.70
CA THR A 856 19.15 -4.93 -7.54
C THR A 856 18.98 -4.19 -6.22
N ARG A 857 19.11 -2.86 -6.20
CA ARG A 857 19.06 -2.05 -4.97
C ARG A 857 17.75 -2.21 -4.21
N GLY A 858 17.85 -2.52 -2.92
CA GLY A 858 16.69 -2.66 -2.03
C GLY A 858 15.97 -4.00 -2.13
N CYS A 859 16.51 -4.96 -2.87
CA CYS A 859 15.98 -6.32 -3.00
C CYS A 859 16.99 -7.37 -2.52
N ILE A 860 16.50 -8.44 -1.89
CA ILE A 860 17.28 -9.59 -1.42
C ILE A 860 16.68 -10.86 -2.02
N ALA A 861 17.53 -11.74 -2.55
CA ALA A 861 17.14 -13.01 -3.15
C ALA A 861 17.47 -14.18 -2.23
N THR A 862 16.50 -15.07 -2.03
CA THR A 862 16.67 -16.35 -1.33
C THR A 862 16.28 -17.48 -2.27
N GLU A 863 17.25 -18.31 -2.66
CA GLU A 863 17.04 -19.42 -3.57
C GLU A 863 16.61 -20.68 -2.78
N VAL A 864 15.47 -21.28 -3.14
CA VAL A 864 14.91 -22.47 -2.49
C VAL A 864 14.49 -23.48 -3.56
N GLU A 865 15.32 -24.50 -3.81
CA GLU A 865 15.07 -25.56 -4.82
C GLU A 865 14.63 -25.02 -6.19
N ASP A 866 13.33 -25.06 -6.52
CA ASP A 866 12.75 -24.60 -7.79
C ASP A 866 12.19 -23.16 -7.73
N TYR A 867 12.24 -22.52 -6.57
CA TYR A 867 11.71 -21.20 -6.31
C TYR A 867 12.80 -20.19 -5.94
N VAL A 868 12.50 -18.91 -6.17
CA VAL A 868 13.29 -17.77 -5.69
C VAL A 868 12.35 -16.85 -4.94
N ILE A 869 12.64 -16.61 -3.66
CA ILE A 869 11.92 -15.66 -2.81
C ILE A 869 12.66 -14.33 -2.87
N CYS A 870 11.99 -13.31 -3.38
CA CYS A 870 12.46 -11.93 -3.44
C CYS A 870 11.81 -11.10 -2.34
N SER A 871 12.62 -10.48 -1.49
CA SER A 871 12.15 -9.51 -0.49
C SER A 871 12.68 -8.13 -0.85
N CYS A 872 11.76 -7.20 -1.18
CA CYS A 872 12.09 -5.84 -1.63
C CYS A 872 11.40 -4.78 -0.77
N ASN A 873 12.00 -3.59 -0.66
CA ASN A 873 11.51 -2.49 0.18
C ASN A 873 10.91 -1.30 -0.59
N HIS A 874 10.48 -1.53 -1.83
CA HIS A 874 9.83 -0.55 -2.69
C HIS A 874 8.83 -1.24 -3.62
N LEU A 875 8.02 -0.45 -4.33
CA LEU A 875 7.07 -0.93 -5.34
C LEU A 875 7.56 -0.52 -6.72
N THR A 876 7.99 -1.51 -7.51
CA THR A 876 8.48 -1.36 -8.89
C THR A 876 8.16 -2.64 -9.69
N PRO A 877 8.43 -2.71 -11.01
CA PRO A 877 8.32 -3.96 -11.74
C PRO A 877 9.46 -4.91 -11.38
N PHE A 878 9.15 -6.11 -10.87
CA PHE A 878 10.11 -7.09 -10.40
C PHE A 878 10.23 -8.31 -11.31
N SER A 879 11.44 -8.87 -11.39
CA SER A 879 11.70 -10.18 -11.99
C SER A 879 12.96 -10.81 -11.38
N ILE A 880 13.37 -11.97 -11.90
CA ILE A 880 14.60 -12.66 -11.48
C ILE A 880 15.57 -12.80 -12.65
N LEU A 881 16.83 -12.42 -12.42
CA LEU A 881 17.95 -12.71 -13.32
C LEU A 881 18.74 -13.88 -12.77
N MET A 882 19.13 -14.80 -13.66
CA MET A 882 20.00 -15.93 -13.33
C MET A 882 21.08 -16.06 -14.40
N SER A 883 22.26 -16.54 -13.99
CA SER A 883 23.35 -16.75 -14.93
C SER A 883 23.33 -18.19 -15.43
N PRO A 884 23.50 -18.44 -16.75
CA PRO A 884 23.94 -19.73 -17.23
C PRO A 884 25.27 -20.04 -16.57
N ASP A 885 25.35 -21.28 -16.08
CA ASP A 885 26.42 -21.82 -15.25
C ASP A 885 27.80 -21.33 -15.70
N LYS A 886 28.30 -20.24 -15.10
CA LYS A 886 29.74 -20.18 -14.83
C LYS A 886 29.91 -21.13 -13.67
N SER A 887 30.00 -22.40 -14.03
CA SER A 887 30.19 -23.53 -13.14
C SER A 887 31.06 -23.11 -11.95
N SER A 888 30.68 -23.63 -10.81
CA SER A 888 31.49 -23.86 -9.61
C SER A 888 32.85 -24.55 -9.87
N GLN A 889 33.39 -24.51 -11.10
CA GLN A 889 34.72 -24.92 -11.52
C GLN A 889 35.76 -23.79 -11.48
N VAL A 890 35.41 -22.55 -11.08
CA VAL A 890 36.41 -21.51 -10.76
C VAL A 890 37.27 -21.96 -9.57
N ILE A 891 36.71 -22.78 -8.68
CA ILE A 891 37.39 -23.28 -7.48
C ILE A 891 38.62 -24.12 -7.85
N PHE A 892 38.57 -25.01 -8.85
CA PHE A 892 39.70 -25.91 -9.13
C PHE A 892 40.90 -25.22 -9.82
N GLU A 893 40.67 -24.13 -10.56
CA GLU A 893 41.72 -23.40 -11.28
C GLU A 893 42.49 -22.41 -10.40
N ASP A 894 41.83 -21.82 -9.41
CA ASP A 894 42.46 -20.93 -8.43
C ASP A 894 43.32 -21.71 -7.43
N TYR A 895 42.93 -22.94 -7.04
CA TYR A 895 43.75 -23.79 -6.16
C TYR A 895 45.08 -24.22 -6.79
N ILE A 896 45.09 -24.60 -8.07
CA ILE A 896 46.33 -24.98 -8.78
C ILE A 896 47.27 -23.77 -8.88
N THR A 897 46.71 -22.59 -9.15
CA THR A 897 47.47 -21.34 -9.27
C THR A 897 48.03 -20.89 -7.91
N TYR A 898 47.23 -20.96 -6.83
CA TYR A 898 47.65 -20.56 -5.48
C TYR A 898 48.74 -21.47 -4.90
N ILE A 899 48.54 -22.79 -4.95
CA ILE A 899 49.54 -23.77 -4.47
C ILE A 899 50.84 -23.63 -5.26
N GLY A 900 50.73 -23.45 -6.58
CA GLY A 900 51.87 -23.23 -7.47
C GLY A 900 52.67 -21.96 -7.16
N LEU A 901 51.99 -20.83 -6.95
CA LEU A 901 52.62 -19.55 -6.61
C LEU A 901 53.34 -19.59 -5.26
N VAL A 902 52.76 -20.25 -4.25
CA VAL A 902 53.41 -20.43 -2.94
C VAL A 902 54.72 -21.21 -3.08
N ILE A 903 54.72 -22.29 -3.87
CA ILE A 903 55.93 -23.08 -4.15
C ILE A 903 56.97 -22.24 -4.92
N SER A 904 56.54 -21.43 -5.89
CA SER A 904 57.42 -20.50 -6.64
C SER A 904 58.12 -19.52 -5.70
N ILE A 905 57.36 -18.82 -4.85
CA ILE A 905 57.87 -17.81 -3.91
C ILE A 905 58.88 -18.42 -2.95
N LEU A 906 58.55 -19.55 -2.32
CA LEU A 906 59.46 -20.25 -1.41
C LEU A 906 60.77 -20.66 -2.12
N SER A 907 60.68 -21.15 -3.36
CA SER A 907 61.84 -21.53 -4.16
C SER A 907 62.72 -20.32 -4.51
N LEU A 908 62.12 -19.18 -4.85
CA LEU A 908 62.83 -17.94 -5.16
C LEU A 908 63.54 -17.36 -3.93
N VAL A 909 62.91 -17.39 -2.76
CA VAL A 909 63.53 -16.97 -1.49
C VAL A 909 64.76 -17.84 -1.19
N VAL A 910 64.63 -19.17 -1.32
CA VAL A 910 65.76 -20.09 -1.14
C VAL A 910 66.87 -19.83 -2.18
N CYS A 911 66.50 -19.54 -3.43
CA CYS A 911 67.46 -19.19 -4.49
C CYS A 911 68.28 -17.94 -4.13
N ILE A 912 67.60 -16.85 -3.74
CA ILE A 912 68.25 -15.60 -3.32
C ILE A 912 69.18 -15.83 -2.12
N ILE A 913 68.76 -16.64 -1.14
CA ILE A 913 69.59 -16.99 0.02
C ILE A 913 70.84 -17.75 -0.42
N ILE A 914 70.71 -18.78 -1.27
CA ILE A 914 71.85 -19.58 -1.76
C ILE A 914 72.84 -18.72 -2.53
N GLU A 915 72.35 -17.90 -3.47
CA GLU A 915 73.18 -16.99 -4.27
C GLU A 915 73.91 -15.97 -3.38
N SER A 916 73.23 -15.43 -2.36
CA SER A 916 73.83 -14.50 -1.40
C SER A 916 74.90 -15.17 -0.53
N LEU A 917 74.68 -16.40 -0.07
CA LEU A 917 75.63 -17.16 0.76
C LEU A 917 76.90 -17.55 0.00
N VAL A 918 76.78 -17.81 -1.30
CA VAL A 918 77.85 -18.32 -2.16
C VAL A 918 78.53 -17.20 -2.97
N TRP A 919 77.99 -15.97 -2.89
CA TRP A 919 78.43 -14.78 -3.62
C TRP A 919 79.95 -14.58 -3.62
N LYS A 920 80.59 -14.53 -2.44
CA LYS A 920 82.03 -14.26 -2.31
C LYS A 920 82.91 -15.36 -2.92
N TYR A 921 82.41 -16.59 -3.00
CA TYR A 921 83.18 -17.75 -3.49
C TYR A 921 83.09 -17.91 -5.02
N VAL A 922 81.91 -17.70 -5.60
CA VAL A 922 81.66 -18.00 -7.03
C VAL A 922 81.86 -16.80 -7.96
N THR A 923 81.90 -15.58 -7.43
CA THR A 923 81.99 -14.34 -8.22
C THR A 923 83.42 -13.82 -8.47
N ASN A 924 84.45 -14.63 -8.20
CA ASN A 924 85.85 -14.22 -8.40
C ASN A 924 86.19 -13.87 -9.87
N ASN A 925 85.56 -14.56 -10.83
CA ASN A 925 85.71 -14.28 -12.25
C ASN A 925 84.66 -13.26 -12.74
N THR A 926 85.07 -12.27 -13.56
CA THR A 926 84.21 -11.21 -14.14
C THR A 926 82.89 -11.73 -14.73
N THR A 927 82.96 -12.77 -15.55
CA THR A 927 81.75 -13.34 -16.17
C THR A 927 80.91 -14.17 -15.21
N SER A 928 81.54 -14.81 -14.22
CA SER A 928 80.80 -15.51 -13.18
C SER A 928 80.04 -14.48 -12.34
N TYR A 929 80.70 -13.39 -11.93
CA TYR A 929 80.08 -12.25 -11.25
C TYR A 929 78.84 -11.75 -11.99
N MET A 930 78.96 -11.38 -13.28
CA MET A 930 77.81 -10.85 -14.02
C MET A 930 76.67 -11.87 -14.21
N ARG A 931 76.98 -13.14 -14.41
CA ARG A 931 75.96 -14.20 -14.51
C ARG A 931 75.14 -14.32 -13.22
N HIS A 932 75.82 -14.34 -12.06
CA HIS A 932 75.14 -14.41 -10.76
C HIS A 932 74.39 -13.11 -10.41
N VAL A 933 74.90 -11.95 -10.82
CA VAL A 933 74.16 -10.67 -10.74
C VAL A 933 72.84 -10.76 -11.53
N CYS A 934 72.85 -11.24 -12.77
CA CYS A 934 71.62 -11.37 -13.55
C CYS A 934 70.65 -12.40 -12.93
N ILE A 935 71.12 -13.57 -12.50
CA ILE A 935 70.28 -14.59 -11.86
C ILE A 935 69.61 -14.04 -10.59
N LEU A 936 70.37 -13.32 -9.77
CA LEU A 936 69.86 -12.69 -8.54
C LEU A 936 68.78 -11.64 -8.86
N ASN A 937 69.01 -10.74 -9.83
CA ASN A 937 68.03 -9.72 -10.21
C ASN A 937 66.78 -10.31 -10.93
N ILE A 938 66.93 -11.41 -11.68
CA ILE A 938 65.80 -12.17 -12.23
C ILE A 938 64.96 -12.74 -11.08
N ALA A 939 65.59 -13.40 -10.10
CA ALA A 939 64.89 -13.99 -8.96
C ALA A 939 64.20 -12.93 -8.09
N THR A 940 64.87 -11.80 -7.80
CA THR A 940 64.30 -10.70 -7.03
C THR A 940 63.13 -10.04 -7.76
N SER A 941 63.24 -9.78 -9.06
CA SER A 941 62.17 -9.14 -9.82
C SER A 941 60.93 -10.04 -9.91
N LEU A 942 61.11 -11.35 -10.11
CA LEU A 942 60.01 -12.31 -10.13
C LEU A 942 59.34 -12.45 -8.76
N LEU A 943 60.11 -12.48 -7.67
CA LEU A 943 59.59 -12.52 -6.31
C LEU A 943 58.67 -11.33 -6.01
N ILE A 944 59.06 -10.11 -6.40
CA ILE A 944 58.25 -8.92 -6.19
C ILE A 944 56.95 -8.99 -7.01
N ALA A 945 57.02 -9.45 -8.26
CA ALA A 945 55.84 -9.62 -9.11
C ALA A 945 54.84 -10.64 -8.51
N ASP A 946 55.32 -11.80 -8.06
CA ASP A 946 54.48 -12.85 -7.48
C ASP A 946 53.82 -12.41 -6.16
N ILE A 947 54.50 -11.61 -5.32
CA ILE A 947 53.91 -11.03 -4.09
C ILE A 947 52.74 -10.10 -4.44
N TRP A 948 52.93 -9.17 -5.39
CA TRP A 948 51.86 -8.26 -5.80
C TRP A 948 50.71 -8.97 -6.52
N PHE A 949 51.00 -10.08 -7.21
CA PHE A 949 49.98 -10.96 -7.80
C PHE A 949 49.12 -11.62 -6.72
N ILE A 950 49.72 -12.14 -5.64
CA ILE A 950 48.98 -12.69 -4.49
C ILE A 950 48.14 -11.61 -3.79
N VAL A 951 48.69 -10.41 -3.59
CA VAL A 951 47.94 -9.28 -3.01
C VAL A 951 46.72 -8.92 -3.86
N THR A 952 46.86 -8.97 -5.18
CA THR A 952 45.74 -8.77 -6.11
C THR A 952 44.68 -9.88 -5.96
N ALA A 953 45.10 -11.13 -5.86
CA ALA A 953 44.20 -12.28 -5.75
C ALA A 953 43.45 -12.30 -4.41
N SER A 954 44.11 -11.96 -3.29
CA SER A 954 43.49 -11.97 -1.95
C SER A 954 42.49 -10.84 -1.72
N ILE A 955 42.70 -9.68 -2.37
CA ILE A 955 41.79 -8.53 -2.26
C ILE A 955 40.49 -8.77 -3.05
N ASN A 956 40.51 -9.63 -4.07
CA ASN A 956 39.36 -9.91 -4.93
C ASN A 956 38.31 -10.82 -4.28
N ASP A 957 38.66 -11.53 -3.19
CA ASP A 957 37.84 -12.58 -2.57
C ASP A 957 37.00 -12.08 -1.37
N GLN A 958 37.32 -10.89 -0.83
CA GLN A 958 36.47 -10.22 0.15
C GLN A 958 35.55 -9.25 -0.58
N ASN A 959 34.23 -9.47 -0.52
CA ASN A 959 33.13 -8.66 -1.06
C ASN A 959 33.08 -7.19 -0.56
N GLN A 960 34.22 -6.50 -0.49
CA GLN A 960 34.34 -5.08 -0.19
C GLN A 960 34.68 -4.32 -1.47
N GLN A 961 33.91 -3.26 -1.72
CA GLN A 961 34.10 -2.28 -2.78
C GLN A 961 35.57 -1.84 -2.84
N MET A 962 36.31 -2.31 -3.85
CA MET A 962 37.74 -2.10 -4.01
C MET A 962 38.12 -0.62 -3.99
N SER A 963 39.13 -0.24 -3.20
CA SER A 963 39.76 1.07 -3.37
C SER A 963 40.51 1.07 -4.70
N ARG A 964 40.02 1.89 -5.65
CA ARG A 964 40.56 2.00 -7.02
C ARG A 964 42.06 2.29 -7.05
N GLY A 965 42.59 2.92 -5.99
CA GLY A 965 44.00 3.22 -5.83
C GLY A 965 44.89 1.98 -5.62
N ILE A 966 44.51 1.04 -4.75
CA ILE A 966 45.34 -0.14 -4.45
C ILE A 966 45.46 -1.04 -5.68
N CYS A 967 44.35 -1.23 -6.40
CA CYS A 967 44.32 -1.99 -7.64
C CYS A 967 45.23 -1.41 -8.72
N PHE A 968 45.18 -0.07 -8.87
CA PHE A 968 46.02 0.65 -9.81
C PHE A 968 47.51 0.48 -9.50
N VAL A 969 47.89 0.65 -8.23
CA VAL A 969 49.27 0.48 -7.76
C VAL A 969 49.75 -0.96 -7.96
N ALA A 970 48.92 -1.95 -7.62
CA ALA A 970 49.25 -3.36 -7.81
C ALA A 970 49.48 -3.68 -9.30
N THR A 971 48.58 -3.27 -10.20
CA THR A 971 48.75 -3.50 -11.64
C THR A 971 50.01 -2.82 -12.20
N PHE A 972 50.37 -1.63 -11.71
CA PHE A 972 51.60 -0.94 -12.12
C PHE A 972 52.86 -1.74 -11.75
N PHE A 973 52.97 -2.19 -10.49
CA PHE A 973 54.13 -2.96 -10.05
C PHE A 973 54.23 -4.32 -10.74
N ILE A 974 53.10 -5.00 -10.94
CA ILE A 974 53.10 -6.29 -11.65
C ILE A 974 53.55 -6.11 -13.11
N HIS A 975 53.05 -5.08 -13.80
CA HIS A 975 53.49 -4.74 -15.16
C HIS A 975 54.99 -4.47 -15.24
N LEU A 976 55.53 -3.63 -14.34
CA LEU A 976 56.94 -3.26 -14.32
C LEU A 976 57.86 -4.46 -14.06
N PHE A 977 57.63 -5.21 -12.99
CA PHE A 977 58.56 -6.25 -12.55
C PHE A 977 58.55 -7.48 -13.45
N TYR A 978 57.41 -7.85 -14.05
CA TYR A 978 57.42 -8.89 -15.09
C TYR A 978 58.21 -8.46 -16.33
N LEU A 979 58.14 -7.19 -16.77
CA LEU A 979 59.02 -6.70 -17.84
C LEU A 979 60.50 -6.76 -17.43
N CYS A 980 60.85 -6.35 -16.21
CA CYS A 980 62.21 -6.44 -15.69
C CYS A 980 62.76 -7.88 -15.78
N VAL A 981 61.96 -8.89 -15.45
CA VAL A 981 62.35 -10.31 -15.61
C VAL A 981 62.78 -10.61 -17.05
N PHE A 982 62.02 -10.19 -18.06
CA PHE A 982 62.39 -10.39 -19.47
C PHE A 982 63.67 -9.66 -19.88
N PHE A 983 63.83 -8.40 -19.49
CA PHE A 983 65.01 -7.61 -19.85
C PHE A 983 66.29 -8.09 -19.14
N TRP A 984 66.18 -8.60 -17.91
CA TRP A 984 67.31 -9.25 -17.23
C TRP A 984 67.63 -10.61 -17.83
N MET A 985 66.64 -11.37 -18.29
CA MET A 985 66.86 -12.59 -19.09
C MET A 985 67.56 -12.28 -20.42
N LEU A 986 67.16 -11.21 -21.12
CA LEU A 986 67.86 -10.72 -22.32
C LEU A 986 69.31 -10.34 -22.01
N SER A 987 69.54 -9.63 -20.90
CA SER A 987 70.87 -9.24 -20.46
C SER A 987 71.76 -10.47 -20.20
N LEU A 988 71.23 -11.48 -19.52
CA LEU A 988 71.92 -12.76 -19.30
C LEU A 988 72.25 -13.46 -20.64
N GLY A 989 71.30 -13.48 -21.58
CA GLY A 989 71.48 -14.03 -22.93
C GLY A 989 72.58 -13.32 -23.72
N LEU A 990 72.54 -12.00 -23.79
CA LEU A 990 73.51 -11.16 -24.50
C LEU A 990 74.92 -11.26 -23.91
N ILE A 991 75.05 -11.31 -22.58
CA ILE A 991 76.35 -11.48 -21.91
C ILE A 991 76.99 -12.83 -22.29
N LEU A 992 76.20 -13.90 -22.31
CA LEU A 992 76.69 -15.23 -22.65
C LEU A 992 77.02 -15.35 -24.15
N PHE A 993 76.22 -14.73 -25.01
CA PHE A 993 76.49 -14.60 -26.46
C PHE A 993 77.78 -13.82 -26.74
N TYR A 994 77.93 -12.63 -26.16
CA TYR A 994 79.06 -11.74 -26.36
C TYR A 994 80.38 -12.44 -26.03
N ARG A 995 80.43 -13.19 -24.93
CA ARG A 995 81.66 -13.90 -24.54
C ARG A 995 81.99 -15.10 -25.43
N LEU A 996 81.00 -15.76 -26.01
CA LEU A 996 81.21 -16.91 -26.92
C LEU A 996 81.68 -16.49 -28.32
N ILE A 997 81.36 -15.26 -28.73
CA ILE A 997 81.78 -14.72 -30.02
C ILE A 997 83.07 -13.91 -29.89
N PHE A 998 83.17 -13.02 -28.90
CA PHE A 998 84.30 -12.12 -28.68
C PHE A 998 85.16 -12.55 -27.50
N ILE A 999 85.81 -13.72 -27.62
CA ILE A 999 86.65 -14.31 -26.56
C ILE A 999 87.82 -13.39 -26.13
N LEU A 1000 88.27 -12.47 -26.99
CA LEU A 1000 89.46 -11.64 -26.79
C LEU A 1000 89.18 -10.19 -26.34
N HIS A 1001 87.91 -9.77 -26.21
CA HIS A 1001 87.59 -8.39 -25.82
C HIS A 1001 87.31 -8.29 -24.31
N ASN A 1002 88.14 -7.53 -23.57
CA ASN A 1002 88.07 -7.43 -22.12
C ASN A 1002 87.49 -6.07 -21.67
N THR A 1003 86.16 -5.95 -21.67
CA THR A 1003 85.47 -4.72 -21.22
C THR A 1003 85.50 -4.59 -19.69
N SER A 1004 85.58 -3.36 -19.17
CA SER A 1004 85.63 -3.11 -17.71
C SER A 1004 84.37 -3.62 -16.98
N LYS A 1005 84.55 -4.11 -15.73
CA LYS A 1005 83.45 -4.59 -14.86
C LYS A 1005 82.36 -3.52 -14.67
N THR A 1006 82.76 -2.27 -14.51
CA THR A 1006 81.86 -1.14 -14.23
C THR A 1006 80.99 -0.83 -15.43
N THR A 1007 81.56 -0.81 -16.64
CA THR A 1007 80.81 -0.54 -17.88
C THR A 1007 79.80 -1.66 -18.17
N GLN A 1008 80.19 -2.93 -18.00
CA GLN A 1008 79.27 -4.06 -18.18
C GLN A 1008 78.11 -4.06 -17.16
N LYS A 1009 78.38 -3.66 -15.90
CA LYS A 1009 77.36 -3.50 -14.87
C LYS A 1009 76.37 -2.39 -15.25
N ALA A 1010 76.88 -1.22 -15.61
CA ALA A 1010 76.04 -0.07 -15.96
C ALA A 1010 75.09 -0.39 -17.12
N VAL A 1011 75.59 -1.02 -18.19
CA VAL A 1011 74.77 -1.41 -19.35
C VAL A 1011 73.70 -2.44 -18.96
N ALA A 1012 74.04 -3.46 -18.16
CA ALA A 1012 73.09 -4.49 -17.73
C ALA A 1012 71.98 -3.92 -16.85
N PHE A 1013 72.29 -3.01 -15.91
CA PHE A 1013 71.28 -2.37 -15.06
C PHE A 1013 70.40 -1.37 -15.84
N CYS A 1014 70.97 -0.61 -16.77
CA CYS A 1014 70.20 0.28 -17.65
C CYS A 1014 69.21 -0.52 -18.52
N LEU A 1015 69.66 -1.64 -19.10
CA LEU A 1015 68.81 -2.51 -19.91
C LEU A 1015 67.76 -3.24 -19.06
N GLY A 1016 68.17 -3.78 -17.90
CA GLY A 1016 67.36 -4.64 -17.04
C GLY A 1016 66.27 -3.93 -16.23
N TYR A 1017 66.45 -2.65 -15.86
CA TYR A 1017 65.46 -1.87 -15.11
C TYR A 1017 65.04 -0.57 -15.80
N GLY A 1018 65.96 0.11 -16.47
CA GLY A 1018 65.70 1.41 -17.11
C GLY A 1018 64.69 1.29 -18.28
N CYS A 1019 64.95 0.42 -19.24
CA CYS A 1019 64.05 0.19 -20.37
C CYS A 1019 62.62 -0.25 -19.93
N PRO A 1020 62.45 -1.26 -19.05
CA PRO A 1020 61.14 -1.61 -18.50
C PRO A 1020 60.38 -0.44 -17.85
N PHE A 1021 61.09 0.38 -17.06
CA PHE A 1021 60.49 1.51 -16.36
C PHE A 1021 59.92 2.55 -17.33
N VAL A 1022 60.69 2.90 -18.37
CA VAL A 1022 60.23 3.83 -19.41
C VAL A 1022 58.98 3.30 -20.11
N ILE A 1023 58.94 2.02 -20.47
CA ILE A 1023 57.77 1.39 -21.12
C ILE A 1023 56.54 1.45 -20.20
N ALA A 1024 56.69 1.12 -18.92
CA ALA A 1024 55.58 1.14 -17.96
C ALA A 1024 55.03 2.55 -17.74
N VAL A 1025 55.90 3.56 -17.59
CA VAL A 1025 55.50 4.97 -17.38
C VAL A 1025 54.82 5.55 -18.62
N ILE A 1026 55.34 5.29 -19.83
CA ILE A 1026 54.69 5.74 -21.07
C ILE A 1026 53.31 5.11 -21.21
N THR A 1027 53.19 3.80 -20.96
CA THR A 1027 51.92 3.09 -21.02
C THR A 1027 50.91 3.69 -20.03
N MET A 1028 51.35 3.99 -18.81
CA MET A 1028 50.53 4.67 -17.81
C MET A 1028 50.14 6.07 -18.29
N ALA A 1029 51.08 6.91 -18.72
CA ALA A 1029 50.83 8.29 -19.14
C ALA A 1029 49.81 8.39 -20.30
N VAL A 1030 49.87 7.46 -21.25
CA VAL A 1030 48.95 7.42 -22.40
C VAL A 1030 47.54 6.94 -22.00
N THR A 1031 47.43 6.09 -20.98
CA THR A 1031 46.16 5.43 -20.62
C THR A 1031 45.46 6.05 -19.39
N LEU A 1032 46.16 6.85 -18.59
CA LEU A 1032 45.64 7.55 -17.40
C LEU A 1032 44.50 8.53 -17.73
N PRO A 1033 44.56 9.39 -18.77
CA PRO A 1033 43.54 10.39 -19.04
C PRO A 1033 42.16 9.79 -19.35
N ARG A 1034 42.13 8.54 -19.81
CA ARG A 1034 40.91 7.80 -20.13
C ARG A 1034 40.49 6.80 -19.04
N ASN A 1035 41.21 6.74 -17.92
CA ASN A 1035 40.94 5.87 -16.78
C ASN A 1035 40.81 4.37 -17.15
N ASN A 1036 41.56 3.95 -18.19
CA ASN A 1036 41.46 2.64 -18.84
C ASN A 1036 42.78 1.85 -18.78
N TYR A 1037 43.66 2.14 -17.81
CA TYR A 1037 44.90 1.37 -17.59
C TYR A 1037 44.60 -0.04 -17.03
N THR A 1038 43.70 -0.12 -16.04
CA THR A 1038 43.25 -1.36 -15.41
C THR A 1038 41.92 -1.85 -15.97
N ARG A 1039 41.64 -3.16 -15.83
CA ARG A 1039 40.33 -3.77 -16.12
C ARG A 1039 39.34 -3.49 -14.98
N ARG A 1040 38.05 -3.39 -15.29
CA ARG A 1040 36.99 -3.06 -14.30
C ARG A 1040 36.71 -4.18 -13.29
N ASP A 1041 37.00 -5.43 -13.67
CA ASP A 1041 36.61 -6.62 -12.92
C ASP A 1041 37.80 -7.34 -12.25
N VAL A 1042 39.05 -6.98 -12.59
CA VAL A 1042 40.30 -7.62 -12.12
C VAL A 1042 41.44 -6.59 -12.16
N CYS A 1043 42.38 -6.61 -11.19
CA CYS A 1043 43.58 -5.72 -11.21
C CYS A 1043 44.67 -6.17 -12.18
N TRP A 1044 44.31 -6.17 -13.46
CA TRP A 1044 45.21 -6.47 -14.55
C TRP A 1044 45.12 -5.44 -15.69
N LEU A 1045 46.14 -5.40 -16.56
CA LEU A 1045 46.19 -4.52 -17.73
C LEU A 1045 44.98 -4.74 -18.65
N ASN A 1046 44.37 -3.64 -19.11
CA ASN A 1046 43.17 -3.68 -19.93
C ASN A 1046 43.48 -4.08 -21.40
N TRP A 1047 42.74 -5.07 -21.92
CA TRP A 1047 42.82 -5.49 -23.34
C TRP A 1047 41.69 -4.93 -24.23
N LYS A 1048 40.47 -4.75 -23.69
CA LYS A 1048 39.25 -4.50 -24.48
C LYS A 1048 39.15 -3.07 -25.00
N ASP A 1049 39.39 -2.09 -24.13
CA ASP A 1049 39.10 -0.68 -24.43
C ASP A 1049 40.34 0.12 -24.87
N SER A 1050 41.48 -0.11 -24.20
CA SER A 1050 42.72 0.66 -24.40
C SER A 1050 43.86 -0.15 -25.03
N LYS A 1051 43.70 -1.48 -25.16
CA LYS A 1051 44.75 -2.42 -25.59
C LYS A 1051 46.08 -2.28 -24.80
N ALA A 1052 46.03 -1.77 -23.57
CA ALA A 1052 47.20 -1.54 -22.72
C ALA A 1052 48.06 -2.79 -22.49
N LEU A 1053 47.45 -3.99 -22.47
CA LEU A 1053 48.15 -5.26 -22.37
C LEU A 1053 49.17 -5.50 -23.52
N LEU A 1054 48.97 -4.91 -24.70
CA LEU A 1054 49.93 -5.02 -25.82
C LEU A 1054 51.29 -4.39 -25.49
N ALA A 1055 51.32 -3.35 -24.65
CA ALA A 1055 52.57 -2.70 -24.24
C ALA A 1055 53.47 -3.62 -23.40
N PHE A 1056 52.88 -4.66 -22.80
CA PHE A 1056 53.60 -5.72 -22.11
C PHE A 1056 53.94 -6.89 -23.05
N VAL A 1057 52.94 -7.37 -23.80
CA VAL A 1057 53.07 -8.59 -24.62
C VAL A 1057 54.04 -8.42 -25.79
N ILE A 1058 54.02 -7.28 -26.48
CA ILE A 1058 54.87 -7.05 -27.66
C ILE A 1058 56.36 -7.07 -27.29
N PRO A 1059 56.84 -6.29 -26.29
CA PRO A 1059 58.24 -6.37 -25.86
C PRO A 1059 58.65 -7.76 -25.39
N ALA A 1060 57.80 -8.44 -24.60
CA ALA A 1060 58.09 -9.78 -24.10
C ALA A 1060 58.32 -10.79 -25.24
N LEU A 1061 57.46 -10.80 -26.27
CA LEU A 1061 57.60 -11.69 -27.42
C LEU A 1061 58.86 -11.41 -28.24
N ILE A 1062 59.21 -10.13 -28.45
CA ILE A 1062 60.45 -9.74 -29.16
C ILE A 1062 61.67 -10.25 -28.40
N ILE A 1063 61.69 -10.07 -27.07
CA ILE A 1063 62.80 -10.53 -26.23
C ILE A 1063 62.94 -12.05 -26.26
N VAL A 1064 61.83 -12.78 -26.14
CA VAL A 1064 61.82 -14.24 -26.24
C VAL A 1064 62.41 -14.70 -27.57
N ALA A 1065 62.00 -14.08 -28.68
CA ALA A 1065 62.52 -14.42 -30.00
C ALA A 1065 64.03 -14.16 -30.13
N ILE A 1066 64.52 -13.02 -29.62
CA ILE A 1066 65.96 -12.68 -29.61
C ILE A 1066 66.75 -13.68 -28.76
N ASN A 1067 66.26 -14.04 -27.58
CA ASN A 1067 66.92 -15.02 -26.71
C ASN A 1067 66.92 -16.43 -27.30
N LEU A 1068 65.85 -16.83 -28.02
CA LEU A 1068 65.81 -18.09 -28.76
C LEU A 1068 66.86 -18.10 -29.87
N PHE A 1069 66.98 -17.00 -30.62
CA PHE A 1069 68.02 -16.84 -31.64
C PHE A 1069 69.44 -16.91 -31.04
N ILE A 1070 69.70 -16.18 -29.94
CA ILE A 1070 70.97 -16.24 -29.22
C ILE A 1070 71.29 -17.67 -28.80
N THR A 1071 70.33 -18.36 -28.18
CA THR A 1071 70.49 -19.74 -27.72
C THR A 1071 70.82 -20.68 -28.88
N ALA A 1072 70.14 -20.54 -30.02
CA ALA A 1072 70.44 -21.32 -31.23
C ALA A 1072 71.88 -21.10 -31.71
N VAL A 1073 72.36 -19.85 -31.75
CA VAL A 1073 73.75 -19.55 -32.14
C VAL A 1073 74.75 -20.14 -31.15
N VAL A 1074 74.47 -20.04 -29.84
CA VAL A 1074 75.30 -20.64 -28.78
C VAL A 1074 75.39 -22.16 -28.93
N ILE A 1075 74.25 -22.82 -29.15
CA ILE A 1075 74.16 -24.26 -29.42
C ILE A 1075 75.01 -24.60 -30.65
N ILE A 1076 74.78 -23.94 -31.79
CA ILE A 1076 75.52 -24.19 -33.04
C ILE A 1076 77.03 -24.02 -32.86
N LYS A 1077 77.49 -22.98 -32.13
CA LYS A 1077 78.92 -22.74 -31.87
C LYS A 1077 79.54 -23.78 -30.95
N ILE A 1078 78.81 -24.27 -29.93
CA ILE A 1078 79.28 -25.30 -29.00
C ILE A 1078 79.31 -26.68 -29.69
N LEU A 1079 78.36 -26.95 -30.60
CA LEU A 1079 78.30 -28.18 -31.39
C LEU A 1079 79.29 -28.21 -32.57
N ARG A 1080 79.98 -27.10 -32.90
CA ARG A 1080 80.99 -27.11 -33.96
C ARG A 1080 82.17 -28.01 -33.53
N PRO A 1081 82.44 -29.14 -34.20
CA PRO A 1081 83.51 -30.04 -33.79
C PRO A 1081 84.86 -29.36 -34.00
N THR A 1082 85.68 -29.28 -32.94
CA THR A 1082 87.12 -29.09 -33.10
C THR A 1082 87.66 -30.42 -33.61
N ILE A 1083 88.13 -30.46 -34.85
CA ILE A 1083 88.60 -31.66 -35.54
C ILE A 1083 89.74 -32.30 -34.72
N GLY A 1084 89.51 -33.52 -34.22
CA GLY A 1084 90.40 -34.30 -33.37
C GLY A 1084 89.60 -35.19 -32.40
N ASP A 1085 89.71 -36.50 -32.59
CA ASP A 1085 88.91 -37.59 -31.99
C ASP A 1085 88.48 -37.40 -30.52
N ARG A 1086 87.18 -37.56 -30.21
CA ARG A 1086 86.60 -37.42 -28.86
C ARG A 1086 85.96 -38.73 -28.41
N SER A 1087 86.32 -39.19 -27.20
CA SER A 1087 85.70 -40.37 -26.56
C SER A 1087 84.26 -40.13 -26.08
N ASN A 1088 83.44 -41.20 -26.01
CA ASN A 1088 82.02 -41.23 -25.60
C ASN A 1088 81.72 -40.53 -24.23
N ARG A 1089 82.72 -40.46 -23.33
CA ARG A 1089 82.61 -39.73 -22.04
C ARG A 1089 82.65 -38.20 -22.20
N GLN A 1090 83.32 -37.70 -23.22
CA GLN A 1090 83.38 -36.27 -23.57
C GLN A 1090 82.12 -35.82 -24.33
N GLU A 1091 81.48 -36.75 -25.05
CA GLU A 1091 80.18 -36.54 -25.71
C GLU A 1091 79.04 -36.41 -24.68
N LYS A 1092 78.99 -37.28 -23.66
CA LYS A 1092 78.04 -37.14 -22.54
C LYS A 1092 78.26 -35.89 -21.70
N ASN A 1093 79.50 -35.49 -21.46
CA ASN A 1093 79.81 -34.24 -20.76
C ASN A 1093 79.49 -32.99 -21.58
N SER A 1094 79.67 -33.03 -22.91
CA SER A 1094 79.27 -31.93 -23.79
C SER A 1094 77.75 -31.86 -23.94
N LEU A 1095 77.04 -32.98 -24.07
CA LEU A 1095 75.56 -33.03 -24.00
C LEU A 1095 75.02 -32.55 -22.65
N PHE A 1096 75.66 -32.89 -21.53
CA PHE A 1096 75.27 -32.41 -20.21
C PHE A 1096 75.56 -30.91 -20.01
N GLN A 1097 76.66 -30.38 -20.58
CA GLN A 1097 76.93 -28.93 -20.59
C GLN A 1097 76.02 -28.16 -21.56
N ILE A 1098 75.61 -28.77 -22.67
CA ILE A 1098 74.60 -28.26 -23.60
C ILE A 1098 73.26 -28.22 -22.88
N GLY A 1099 72.83 -29.33 -22.24
CA GLY A 1099 71.61 -29.39 -21.44
C GLY A 1099 71.60 -28.40 -20.28
N LYS A 1100 72.74 -28.17 -19.62
CA LYS A 1100 72.90 -27.16 -18.56
C LYS A 1100 72.84 -25.73 -19.09
N SER A 1101 73.52 -25.41 -20.19
CA SER A 1101 73.49 -24.06 -20.78
C SER A 1101 72.14 -23.78 -21.42
N VAL A 1102 71.51 -24.76 -22.06
CA VAL A 1102 70.14 -24.68 -22.54
C VAL A 1102 69.21 -24.49 -21.33
N ALA A 1103 69.21 -25.33 -20.30
CA ALA A 1103 68.31 -25.17 -19.15
C ALA A 1103 68.49 -23.84 -18.37
N ILE A 1104 69.71 -23.28 -18.31
CA ILE A 1104 70.01 -21.99 -17.65
C ILE A 1104 69.69 -20.78 -18.55
N LEU A 1105 69.95 -20.87 -19.86
CA LEU A 1105 69.77 -19.78 -20.83
C LEU A 1105 68.38 -19.73 -21.45
N THR A 1106 67.66 -20.85 -21.40
CA THR A 1106 66.35 -21.05 -22.03
C THR A 1106 65.17 -20.80 -21.10
N PRO A 1107 65.35 -20.37 -19.82
CA PRO A 1107 64.45 -20.66 -18.69
C PRO A 1107 63.03 -21.01 -19.12
N LEU A 1108 62.78 -22.28 -19.46
CA LEU A 1108 61.49 -22.82 -19.92
C LEU A 1108 60.60 -21.87 -20.72
N LEU A 1109 61.26 -21.15 -21.65
CA LEU A 1109 60.80 -20.51 -22.88
C LEU A 1109 59.70 -19.48 -22.65
N GLY A 1110 59.68 -18.43 -23.45
CA GLY A 1110 58.40 -17.78 -23.75
C GLY A 1110 57.38 -18.72 -24.42
N LEU A 1111 57.48 -20.05 -24.28
CA LEU A 1111 56.39 -21.00 -24.49
C LEU A 1111 55.31 -20.83 -23.44
N THR A 1112 55.64 -20.55 -22.17
CA THR A 1112 54.58 -20.20 -21.19
C THR A 1112 53.82 -19.01 -21.75
N TRP A 1113 54.52 -17.96 -22.14
CA TRP A 1113 53.95 -16.78 -22.79
C TRP A 1113 53.39 -17.02 -24.20
N GLY A 1114 53.84 -18.07 -24.91
CA GLY A 1114 53.30 -18.53 -26.18
C GLY A 1114 51.95 -19.23 -26.02
N PHE A 1115 51.81 -20.05 -24.97
CA PHE A 1115 50.53 -20.56 -24.49
C PHE A 1115 49.67 -19.42 -23.93
N GLY A 1116 50.28 -18.43 -23.27
CA GLY A 1116 49.64 -17.18 -22.85
C GLY A 1116 49.16 -16.28 -23.99
N LEU A 1117 49.78 -16.37 -25.18
CA LEU A 1117 49.27 -15.75 -26.40
C LEU A 1117 48.12 -16.58 -26.98
N ALA A 1118 48.25 -17.91 -26.95
CA ALA A 1118 47.19 -18.82 -27.37
C ALA A 1118 45.90 -18.63 -26.52
N THR A 1119 46.00 -18.27 -25.23
CA THR A 1119 44.83 -17.95 -24.38
C THR A 1119 44.18 -16.59 -24.69
N VAL A 1120 44.89 -15.67 -25.37
CA VAL A 1120 44.35 -14.35 -25.76
C VAL A 1120 43.58 -14.40 -27.09
N ILE A 1121 43.79 -15.44 -27.91
CA ILE A 1121 43.04 -15.67 -29.16
C ILE A 1121 41.60 -16.06 -28.82
N LYS A 1122 40.62 -15.41 -29.46
CA LYS A 1122 39.19 -15.78 -29.32
C LYS A 1122 39.00 -17.26 -29.68
N ASN A 1123 38.31 -18.02 -28.81
CA ASN A 1123 38.05 -19.47 -28.91
C ASN A 1123 39.25 -20.41 -28.60
N SER A 1124 40.12 -20.03 -27.67
CA SER A 1124 41.20 -20.90 -27.19
C SER A 1124 40.70 -22.08 -26.34
N HIS A 1125 41.33 -23.26 -26.50
CA HIS A 1125 41.01 -24.46 -25.72
C HIS A 1125 41.49 -24.32 -24.27
N ARG A 1126 40.67 -24.73 -23.28
CA ARG A 1126 40.94 -24.60 -21.83
C ARG A 1126 42.27 -25.23 -21.38
N ALA A 1127 42.74 -26.25 -22.08
CA ALA A 1127 44.06 -26.86 -21.84
C ALA A 1127 45.22 -25.84 -21.92
N PHE A 1128 45.13 -24.82 -22.78
CA PHE A 1128 46.16 -23.78 -22.86
C PHE A 1128 46.18 -22.87 -21.63
N HIS A 1129 45.03 -22.62 -21.00
CA HIS A 1129 44.95 -21.88 -19.73
C HIS A 1129 45.58 -22.67 -18.58
N ILE A 1130 45.31 -23.98 -18.50
CA ILE A 1130 45.86 -24.88 -17.46
C ILE A 1130 47.38 -25.03 -17.62
N LEU A 1131 47.86 -25.28 -18.84
CA LEU A 1131 49.30 -25.37 -19.12
C LEU A 1131 50.00 -24.03 -18.82
N PHE A 1132 49.40 -22.91 -19.20
CA PHE A 1132 49.93 -21.58 -18.90
C PHE A 1132 50.07 -21.35 -17.39
N ALA A 1133 49.02 -21.61 -16.61
CA ALA A 1133 49.05 -21.43 -15.15
C ALA A 1133 50.07 -22.36 -14.48
N MET A 1134 50.09 -23.64 -14.87
CA MET A 1134 51.00 -24.65 -14.32
C MET A 1134 52.48 -24.32 -14.56
N PHE A 1135 52.85 -23.88 -15.76
CA PHE A 1135 54.26 -23.55 -16.05
C PHE A 1135 54.71 -22.24 -15.39
N ASN A 1136 53.84 -21.23 -15.27
CA ASN A 1136 54.16 -20.01 -14.52
C ASN A 1136 54.34 -20.31 -13.02
N ALA A 1137 53.49 -21.18 -12.45
CA ALA A 1137 53.63 -21.66 -11.08
C ALA A 1137 54.96 -22.38 -10.79
N LEU A 1138 55.54 -23.09 -11.76
CA LEU A 1138 56.81 -23.81 -11.59
C LEU A 1138 58.04 -22.97 -11.94
N GLN A 1139 57.88 -21.73 -12.42
CA GLN A 1139 58.96 -20.89 -12.92
C GLN A 1139 60.03 -20.60 -11.85
N GLY A 1140 59.62 -20.24 -10.63
CA GLY A 1140 60.55 -20.01 -9.52
C GLY A 1140 61.35 -21.25 -9.10
N LEU A 1141 60.71 -22.43 -9.12
CA LEU A 1141 61.36 -23.70 -8.83
C LEU A 1141 62.43 -24.05 -9.87
N PHE A 1142 62.14 -23.85 -11.15
CA PHE A 1142 63.12 -24.09 -12.21
C PHE A 1142 64.35 -23.18 -12.10
N ILE A 1143 64.14 -21.90 -11.74
CA ILE A 1143 65.24 -20.96 -11.51
C ILE A 1143 66.16 -21.45 -10.38
N LEU A 1144 65.60 -21.91 -9.26
CA LEU A 1144 66.38 -22.46 -8.14
C LEU A 1144 67.19 -23.69 -8.55
N VAL A 1145 66.57 -24.65 -9.23
CA VAL A 1145 67.21 -25.93 -9.60
C VAL A 1145 68.33 -25.70 -10.61
N PHE A 1146 68.04 -25.02 -11.73
CA PHE A 1146 69.00 -24.89 -12.82
C PHE A 1146 70.00 -23.74 -12.60
N GLY A 1147 69.56 -22.64 -11.99
CA GLY A 1147 70.39 -21.46 -11.73
C GLY A 1147 71.39 -21.67 -10.59
N SER A 1148 70.98 -22.35 -9.52
CA SER A 1148 71.79 -22.48 -8.31
C SER A 1148 72.18 -23.94 -7.98
N LEU A 1149 71.20 -24.84 -7.82
CA LEU A 1149 71.46 -26.18 -7.28
C LEU A 1149 72.22 -27.12 -8.23
N TRP A 1150 72.07 -26.98 -9.55
CA TRP A 1150 72.77 -27.81 -10.54
C TRP A 1150 74.14 -27.23 -10.94
N ASP A 1151 74.55 -26.11 -10.34
CA ASP A 1151 75.87 -25.56 -10.57
C ASP A 1151 76.93 -26.23 -9.69
N LYS A 1152 77.81 -27.03 -10.30
CA LYS A 1152 78.91 -27.71 -9.60
C LYS A 1152 79.77 -26.77 -8.76
N LYS A 1153 80.00 -25.52 -9.18
CA LYS A 1153 80.77 -24.55 -8.39
C LYS A 1153 80.02 -24.09 -7.15
N ILE A 1154 78.69 -23.96 -7.24
CA ILE A 1154 77.83 -23.67 -6.08
C ILE A 1154 77.76 -24.88 -5.16
N GLN A 1155 77.59 -26.10 -5.68
CA GLN A 1155 77.59 -27.33 -4.89
C GLN A 1155 78.92 -27.51 -4.13
N GLU A 1156 80.06 -27.32 -4.80
CA GLU A 1156 81.39 -27.37 -4.18
C GLU A 1156 81.57 -26.27 -3.11
N ALA A 1157 81.06 -25.06 -3.35
CA ALA A 1157 81.09 -23.96 -2.39
C ALA A 1157 80.26 -24.27 -1.13
N LEU A 1158 79.04 -24.81 -1.32
CA LEU A 1158 78.13 -25.19 -0.25
C LEU A 1158 78.69 -26.37 0.56
N LEU A 1159 79.24 -27.40 -0.09
CA LEU A 1159 79.88 -28.53 0.56
C LEU A 1159 81.12 -28.12 1.36
N LYS A 1160 81.98 -27.26 0.80
CA LYS A 1160 83.16 -26.72 1.50
C LYS A 1160 82.77 -25.90 2.73
N ARG A 1161 81.62 -25.23 2.71
CA ARG A 1161 81.10 -24.47 3.84
C ARG A 1161 80.40 -25.34 4.88
N ASN A 1162 79.63 -26.36 4.47
CA ASN A 1162 79.03 -27.35 5.36
C ASN A 1162 80.10 -28.24 6.05
N SER A 1163 81.27 -28.40 5.44
CA SER A 1163 82.45 -29.00 6.09
C SER A 1163 83.11 -28.08 7.13
N MET A 1164 82.99 -26.75 7.00
CA MET A 1164 83.53 -25.78 7.96
C MET A 1164 82.56 -25.45 9.11
N SER A 1165 81.27 -25.79 8.99
CA SER A 1165 80.27 -25.59 10.05
C SER A 1165 80.26 -26.69 11.14
N LYS A 1166 81.19 -27.64 11.09
CA LYS A 1166 81.37 -28.69 12.13
C LYS A 1166 82.40 -28.36 13.21
N TRP A 1167 82.93 -27.12 13.26
CA TRP A 1167 83.72 -26.61 14.37
C TRP A 1167 83.34 -25.15 14.69
N SER A 1168 82.40 -24.99 15.63
CA SER A 1168 82.29 -23.90 16.61
C SER A 1168 80.83 -23.76 17.04
N SER A 1169 80.52 -24.30 18.22
CA SER A 1169 79.31 -24.01 18.97
C SER A 1169 79.55 -22.81 19.86
N GLN A 1170 78.99 -21.65 19.54
CA GLN A 1170 78.54 -20.66 20.51
C GLN A 1170 77.54 -19.67 19.89
N GLN A 1171 76.53 -19.37 20.69
CA GLN A 1171 75.20 -18.86 20.35
C GLN A 1171 75.15 -17.33 20.20
N THR A 1172 74.12 -16.87 19.48
CA THR A 1172 73.38 -15.57 19.63
C THR A 1172 73.95 -14.29 19.02
N LYS A 1173 73.36 -13.88 17.87
CA LYS A 1173 72.86 -12.52 17.56
C LYS A 1173 72.23 -12.51 16.15
N ILE A 1174 70.92 -12.72 16.07
CA ILE A 1174 70.13 -12.45 14.85
C ILE A 1174 69.50 -11.07 15.04
N LEU A 1175 70.32 -10.05 14.85
CA LEU A 1175 70.02 -8.67 14.48
C LEU A 1175 71.40 -8.01 14.40
N GLU A 1176 71.70 -7.29 13.32
CA GLU A 1176 73.04 -6.80 12.90
C GLU A 1176 73.86 -7.79 12.05
N GLY A 1177 73.42 -7.97 10.80
CA GLY A 1177 74.15 -8.72 9.77
C GLY A 1177 73.75 -8.36 8.34
N PHE A 1178 73.28 -7.12 8.10
CA PHE A 1178 72.99 -6.59 6.75
C PHE A 1178 73.89 -5.39 6.45
N SER A 1179 75.21 -5.61 6.40
CA SER A 1179 76.17 -4.65 5.81
C SER A 1179 77.44 -5.44 5.46
N PRO A 1180 77.53 -5.97 4.23
CA PRO A 1180 77.94 -5.15 3.09
C PRO A 1180 77.22 -5.53 1.77
N ILE A 1181 75.89 -5.64 1.78
CA ILE A 1181 75.08 -5.75 0.56
C ILE A 1181 74.47 -4.38 0.17
N HIS A 1182 74.45 -3.43 1.11
CA HIS A 1182 73.76 -2.16 0.95
C HIS A 1182 74.39 -1.17 -0.04
N ARG A 1183 75.65 -1.39 -0.46
CA ARG A 1183 76.39 -0.45 -1.34
C ARG A 1183 76.46 -0.86 -2.82
N GLU A 1184 75.90 -2.01 -3.21
CA GLU A 1184 75.87 -2.46 -4.62
C GLU A 1184 74.47 -2.52 -5.27
N PHE A 1185 73.42 -2.20 -4.51
CA PHE A 1185 72.00 -2.30 -4.93
C PHE A 1185 71.25 -0.95 -5.03
N LEU A 1186 71.90 0.19 -4.76
CA LEU A 1186 71.39 1.51 -5.14
C LEU A 1186 72.00 1.95 -6.47
N TRP A 1187 71.14 2.49 -7.34
CA TRP A 1187 71.48 3.16 -8.60
C TRP A 1187 72.79 3.97 -8.51
N PRO A 1188 73.78 3.77 -9.41
CA PRO A 1188 74.77 4.80 -9.64
C PRO A 1188 74.12 5.89 -10.49
N ILE A 1189 73.77 7.04 -9.89
CA ILE A 1189 73.19 8.18 -10.63
C ILE A 1189 74.23 8.93 -11.47
N ASP A 1190 75.53 8.68 -11.31
CA ASP A 1190 76.56 9.43 -12.02
C ASP A 1190 77.20 8.61 -13.15
N SER A 1191 76.58 8.54 -14.34
CA SER A 1191 77.32 8.30 -15.62
C SER A 1191 76.50 8.25 -16.93
N CYS A 1192 75.18 8.45 -16.95
CA CYS A 1192 74.41 8.43 -18.20
C CYS A 1192 73.70 9.76 -18.49
N ILE A 1193 74.47 10.83 -18.74
CA ILE A 1193 73.99 12.05 -19.41
C ILE A 1193 75.05 12.48 -20.44
N PRO A 1194 74.74 12.53 -21.75
CA PRO A 1194 75.62 13.23 -22.70
C PRO A 1194 75.45 14.76 -22.55
N PRO A 1195 76.52 15.55 -22.60
CA PRO A 1195 76.42 17.01 -22.66
C PRO A 1195 76.21 17.42 -24.12
N CYS A 1196 75.16 18.18 -24.41
CA CYS A 1196 75.03 19.14 -25.53
C CYS A 1196 73.57 19.57 -25.73
N ILE A 1197 73.24 20.81 -25.32
CA ILE A 1197 72.71 21.91 -26.14
C ILE A 1197 72.03 22.91 -25.19
N GLU A 1198 72.72 24.03 -25.00
CA GLU A 1198 72.12 25.33 -24.68
C GLU A 1198 71.26 25.78 -25.86
N ALA A 1199 69.98 26.10 -25.61
CA ALA A 1199 69.18 27.16 -26.22
C ALA A 1199 67.85 27.28 -25.47
#